data_AF-A0A956B7G5-F1
#
_entry.id   AF-A0A956B7G5-F1
#
_cell.length_a   1.000
_cell.length_b   1.000
_cell.length_c   1.000
_cell.angle_alpha   90.00
_cell.angle_beta   90.00
_cell.angle_gamma   90.00
#
_symmetry.space_group_name_H-M   'P 1'
#
loop_
_entity.id
_entity.type
_entity.pdbx_description
1 polymer ?
#
loop_
_entity_poly.entity_id
_entity_poly.type
_entity_poly.pdbx_seq_one_letter_code
_entity_poly.pdbx_strand_id
1 'polypeptide(L)'
;MGQGGAVFGAQADSTDAEVAAALAARLGEVRRALAQDVPPRPRGSRVVDRVRLLPRNPPLYTVVELDEGGDAVTITVPLTLDPSFEVRPVCSACNQACVHGLSAVDDLLEVLADEADPRRIEVVEAAGQAPWRRWLGALDEALAELEAETTRRRAARLWWAVDLTKEEIAPHVEEAGQRGGFLKPRRVRLEEVEAVAELRAEDRAALAAVRLMRAERRAAARDGRMQALFHRTLEALVGHPRVSLGAPGGVPWRVESAPVRFTVEHEDDALDLRVHVGPVELEPQALLGGAPRARTMLFPAQEERVLRIAHIGAPLARLLARWASEAVPVPAEAQAALMQRLSRAAEHVMVQASDLIREVTVEARQDFVALLSPLPQGGLQIELRARPLPDGPLFHPGLGPEDVLTSTPDRQILRARRDLWAEQEAAQDMLRELELTPDDEDPALVVIEPLPEALEVVERLRHHPTLECQWPRQPWYPPITVGVERLRLSVRTKRDYLGLYGGVEVEGKRVELAVLVEAARRDRGYVALDDGQFLKLEAALAGRLSELAAYLEPRQGGLRISPAGIPLVRGLGDEVYRFEAEQAWTDLLARMDAAAQLDPEVPETLQGDLRPYQREGFVWMSRLAAWGAGAVLADDMGLGKTVQAIAMLIARAELGPQLVVAPTSVGFNWARELARFAPG
;
A
#
# COMPACT_ATOMS: atom_id res chain seq x y z
N MET A 1 19.76 36.81 1.17
CA MET A 1 19.30 38.11 0.65
C MET A 1 18.13 37.85 -0.28
N GLY A 2 17.04 38.63 -0.14
CA GLY A 2 15.90 38.76 -1.08
C GLY A 2 14.95 37.56 -1.10
N GLN A 3 13.71 37.63 -0.59
CA GLN A 3 12.54 38.41 -1.04
C GLN A 3 12.12 38.20 -2.51
N GLY A 4 10.83 37.87 -2.69
CA GLY A 4 9.99 38.57 -3.67
C GLY A 4 9.43 37.75 -4.83
N GLY A 5 8.21 37.22 -4.63
CA GLY A 5 6.99 37.67 -5.34
C GLY A 5 6.86 37.50 -6.86
N ALA A 6 5.88 36.67 -7.23
CA ALA A 6 4.71 36.97 -8.11
C ALA A 6 5.00 37.50 -9.56
N VAL A 7 4.31 37.13 -10.65
CA VAL A 7 2.90 36.72 -10.83
C VAL A 7 2.59 36.49 -12.34
N PHE A 8 1.48 35.76 -12.62
CA PHE A 8 0.59 35.69 -13.82
C PHE A 8 1.11 35.23 -15.21
N GLY A 9 0.34 34.50 -16.04
CA GLY A 9 -1.08 34.12 -15.89
C GLY A 9 -1.68 33.29 -17.04
N ALA A 10 -2.86 32.74 -16.71
CA ALA A 10 -4.08 32.40 -17.46
C ALA A 10 -4.10 32.18 -18.99
N GLN A 11 -4.82 31.11 -19.40
CA GLN A 11 -5.96 31.10 -20.36
C GLN A 11 -6.52 29.65 -20.47
N ALA A 12 -7.82 29.34 -20.55
CA ALA A 12 -9.04 30.15 -20.55
C ALA A 12 -10.26 29.30 -20.15
N ASP A 13 -11.19 29.93 -19.43
CA ASP A 13 -12.54 29.49 -19.08
C ASP A 13 -13.43 29.38 -20.32
N SER A 14 -14.23 28.30 -20.43
CA SER A 14 -15.46 28.33 -21.22
C SER A 14 -16.40 29.31 -20.54
N THR A 15 -16.98 30.25 -21.27
CA THR A 15 -17.89 31.22 -20.65
C THR A 15 -19.10 30.48 -20.06
N ASP A 16 -19.58 30.86 -18.88
CA ASP A 16 -20.75 30.25 -18.22
C ASP A 16 -21.96 30.15 -19.17
N ALA A 17 -22.09 31.11 -20.10
CA ALA A 17 -23.09 31.11 -21.15
C ALA A 17 -22.94 29.96 -22.16
N GLU A 18 -21.72 29.58 -22.54
CA GLU A 18 -21.45 28.46 -23.46
C GLU A 18 -21.73 27.11 -22.79
N VAL A 19 -21.36 26.97 -21.52
CA VAL A 19 -21.64 25.76 -20.73
C VAL A 19 -23.16 25.61 -20.51
N ALA A 20 -23.85 26.70 -20.17
CA ALA A 20 -25.30 26.72 -20.05
C ALA A 20 -26.00 26.33 -21.35
N ALA A 21 -25.56 26.89 -22.49
CA ALA A 21 -26.12 26.60 -23.80
C ALA A 21 -25.90 25.13 -24.23
N ALA A 22 -24.70 24.60 -24.01
CA ALA A 22 -24.37 23.21 -24.34
C ALA A 22 -25.17 22.21 -23.47
N LEU A 23 -25.34 22.52 -22.19
CA LEU A 23 -26.12 21.67 -21.27
C LEU A 23 -27.60 21.72 -21.62
N ALA A 24 -28.14 22.91 -21.93
CA ALA A 24 -29.52 23.09 -22.35
C ALA A 24 -29.83 22.35 -23.66
N ALA A 25 -28.92 22.36 -24.63
CA ALA A 25 -29.07 21.60 -25.87
C ALA A 25 -29.21 20.09 -25.60
N ARG A 26 -28.34 19.57 -24.73
CA ARG A 26 -28.34 18.15 -24.37
C ARG A 26 -29.56 17.73 -23.56
N LEU A 27 -29.97 18.53 -22.58
CA LEU A 27 -31.21 18.31 -21.84
C LEU A 27 -32.45 18.44 -22.74
N GLY A 28 -32.40 19.29 -23.76
CA GLY A 28 -33.46 19.40 -24.78
C GLY A 28 -33.63 18.14 -25.64
N GLU A 29 -32.55 17.41 -25.92
CA GLU A 29 -32.62 16.08 -26.56
C GLU A 29 -33.30 15.05 -25.65
N VAL A 30 -32.88 15.00 -24.39
CA VAL A 30 -33.45 14.11 -23.37
C VAL A 30 -34.93 14.39 -23.16
N ARG A 31 -35.29 15.67 -23.05
CA ARG A 31 -36.68 16.13 -22.96
C ARG A 31 -37.52 15.65 -24.14
N ARG A 32 -37.01 15.78 -25.37
CA ARG A 32 -37.71 15.35 -26.59
C ARG A 32 -37.92 13.84 -26.63
N ALA A 33 -36.93 13.06 -26.19
CA ALA A 33 -37.06 11.61 -26.09
C ALA A 33 -38.12 11.21 -25.07
N LEU A 34 -38.10 11.80 -23.87
CA LEU A 34 -39.08 11.51 -22.82
C LEU A 34 -40.52 11.90 -23.19
N ALA A 35 -40.69 13.02 -23.90
CA ALA A 35 -42.00 13.51 -24.31
C ALA A 35 -42.71 12.65 -25.38
N GLN A 36 -42.01 11.69 -26.01
CA GLN A 36 -42.64 10.74 -26.95
C GLN A 36 -43.52 9.73 -26.22
N ASP A 37 -43.09 9.29 -25.04
CA ASP A 37 -43.73 8.22 -24.26
C ASP A 37 -44.54 8.75 -23.07
N VAL A 38 -44.37 10.03 -22.73
CA VAL A 38 -44.89 10.63 -21.49
C VAL A 38 -45.53 12.01 -21.76
N PRO A 39 -46.79 12.25 -21.38
CA PRO A 39 -47.43 13.55 -21.56
C PRO A 39 -46.88 14.61 -20.58
N PRO A 40 -46.71 15.88 -21.00
CA PRO A 40 -46.22 16.95 -20.12
C PRO A 40 -47.27 17.37 -19.08
N ARG A 41 -46.80 17.72 -17.87
CA ARG A 41 -47.66 18.26 -16.79
C ARG A 41 -47.86 19.78 -16.93
N PRO A 42 -49.03 20.34 -16.56
CA PRO A 42 -49.24 21.79 -16.53
C PRO A 42 -48.28 22.48 -15.56
N ARG A 43 -47.72 23.64 -15.94
CA ARG A 43 -46.69 24.37 -15.17
C ARG A 43 -47.04 24.66 -13.69
N GLY A 44 -48.33 24.77 -13.34
CA GLY A 44 -48.79 25.05 -11.98
C GLY A 44 -48.99 23.84 -11.07
N SER A 45 -48.84 22.61 -11.56
CA SER A 45 -48.98 21.38 -10.75
C SER A 45 -47.63 20.84 -10.24
N ARG A 46 -46.54 21.57 -10.44
CA ARG A 46 -45.18 21.19 -10.04
C ARG A 46 -44.94 21.69 -8.61
N VAL A 47 -45.21 20.86 -7.61
CA VAL A 47 -44.80 21.17 -6.23
C VAL A 47 -43.36 20.70 -6.07
N VAL A 48 -42.41 21.53 -6.49
CA VAL A 48 -40.98 21.30 -6.20
C VAL A 48 -40.74 21.73 -4.76
N ASP A 49 -40.61 20.76 -3.86
CA ASP A 49 -40.45 21.02 -2.43
C ASP A 49 -38.99 21.37 -2.10
N ARG A 50 -38.04 20.67 -2.73
CA ARG A 50 -36.59 20.94 -2.59
C ARG A 50 -35.81 20.60 -3.85
N VAL A 51 -34.86 21.48 -4.17
CA VAL A 51 -33.83 21.25 -5.18
C VAL A 51 -32.47 21.13 -4.49
N ARG A 52 -31.66 20.15 -4.90
CA ARG A 52 -30.27 20.00 -4.44
C ARG A 52 -29.36 19.52 -5.55
N LEU A 53 -28.15 20.07 -5.60
CA LEU A 53 -27.05 19.53 -6.40
C LEU A 53 -26.27 18.51 -5.57
N LEU A 54 -26.15 17.28 -6.07
CA LEU A 54 -25.36 16.23 -5.44
C LEU A 54 -24.00 16.10 -6.16
N PRO A 55 -22.88 16.11 -5.42
CA PRO A 55 -21.53 16.02 -5.98
C PRO A 55 -21.18 14.57 -6.36
N ARG A 56 -21.90 13.99 -7.32
CA ARG A 56 -21.58 12.69 -7.93
C ARG A 56 -20.81 12.89 -9.23
N ASN A 57 -20.35 11.80 -9.85
CA ASN A 57 -19.72 11.84 -11.16
C ASN A 57 -20.57 11.07 -12.18
N PRO A 58 -21.35 11.76 -13.03
CA PRO A 58 -21.54 13.22 -13.10
C PRO A 58 -22.43 13.76 -11.95
N PRO A 59 -22.40 15.09 -11.67
CA PRO A 59 -23.26 15.69 -10.65
C PRO A 59 -24.72 15.43 -10.94
N LEU A 60 -25.54 15.30 -9.89
CA LEU A 60 -26.97 15.08 -10.06
C LEU A 60 -27.75 16.29 -9.58
N TYR A 61 -28.54 16.87 -10.47
CA TYR A 61 -29.59 17.78 -10.08
C TYR A 61 -30.75 16.98 -9.51
N THR A 62 -31.07 17.22 -8.25
CA THR A 62 -32.09 16.47 -7.53
C THR A 62 -33.29 17.35 -7.26
N VAL A 63 -34.46 16.91 -7.69
CA VAL A 63 -35.76 17.55 -7.45
C VAL A 63 -36.58 16.61 -6.59
N VAL A 64 -37.15 17.12 -5.51
CA VAL A 64 -38.14 16.40 -4.71
C VAL A 64 -39.52 16.98 -5.02
N GLU A 65 -40.40 16.15 -5.56
CA GLU A 65 -41.81 16.48 -5.82
C GLU A 65 -42.71 15.65 -4.92
N LEU A 66 -43.92 16.13 -4.62
CA LEU A 66 -44.96 15.30 -4.01
C LEU A 66 -45.82 14.67 -5.10
N ASP A 67 -46.08 13.37 -5.02
CA ASP A 67 -47.01 12.70 -5.92
C ASP A 67 -48.48 13.02 -5.58
N GLU A 68 -49.42 12.49 -6.37
CA GLU A 68 -50.85 12.73 -6.17
C GLU A 68 -51.39 12.12 -4.86
N GLY A 69 -50.64 11.22 -4.22
CA GLY A 69 -50.90 10.64 -2.91
C GLY A 69 -50.29 11.42 -1.73
N GLY A 70 -49.45 12.43 -2.01
CA GLY A 70 -48.74 13.22 -1.02
C GLY A 70 -47.38 12.65 -0.59
N ASP A 71 -46.87 11.63 -1.28
CA ASP A 71 -45.57 11.02 -0.99
C ASP A 71 -44.44 11.73 -1.75
N ALA A 72 -43.29 11.88 -1.09
CA ALA A 72 -42.12 12.54 -1.66
C ALA A 72 -41.40 11.64 -2.67
N VAL A 73 -41.43 12.06 -3.93
CA VAL A 73 -40.74 11.44 -5.07
C VAL A 73 -39.47 12.23 -5.35
N THR A 74 -38.33 11.53 -5.40
CA THR A 74 -37.03 12.13 -5.72
C THR A 74 -36.66 11.82 -7.16
N ILE A 75 -36.36 12.85 -7.92
CA ILE A 75 -35.91 12.77 -9.30
C ILE A 75 -34.48 13.28 -9.36
N THR A 76 -33.60 12.53 -10.02
CA THR A 76 -32.20 12.90 -10.20
C THR A 76 -31.88 13.00 -11.68
N VAL A 77 -31.22 14.08 -12.09
CA VAL A 77 -30.83 14.33 -13.48
C VAL A 77 -29.31 14.54 -13.55
N PRO A 78 -28.58 13.71 -14.29
CA PRO A 78 -27.15 13.91 -14.53
C PRO A 78 -26.83 15.24 -15.23
N LEU A 79 -25.89 16.01 -14.68
CA LEU A 79 -25.39 17.26 -15.25
C LEU A 79 -24.01 17.03 -15.85
N THR A 80 -23.94 16.86 -17.16
CA THR A 80 -22.67 16.60 -17.84
C THR A 80 -22.72 17.04 -19.29
N LEU A 81 -21.60 17.60 -19.76
CA LEU A 81 -21.34 17.88 -21.17
C LEU A 81 -20.54 16.77 -21.85
N ASP A 82 -20.04 15.78 -21.09
CA ASP A 82 -19.26 14.68 -21.63
C ASP A 82 -20.17 13.66 -22.35
N PRO A 83 -20.02 13.48 -23.68
CA PRO A 83 -20.87 12.61 -24.49
C PRO A 83 -20.83 11.13 -24.05
N SER A 84 -19.82 10.71 -23.29
CA SER A 84 -19.68 9.33 -22.79
C SER A 84 -20.66 8.96 -21.68
N PHE A 85 -21.26 9.95 -21.01
CA PHE A 85 -22.26 9.73 -19.97
C PHE A 85 -23.67 9.90 -20.52
N GLU A 86 -24.57 8.97 -20.18
CA GLU A 86 -25.99 9.11 -20.54
C GLU A 86 -26.68 10.11 -19.59
N VAL A 87 -27.34 11.13 -20.15
CA VAL A 87 -28.17 12.05 -19.36
C VAL A 87 -29.57 11.48 -19.30
N ARG A 88 -29.83 10.65 -18.29
CA ARG A 88 -31.14 10.02 -18.07
C ARG A 88 -31.69 10.39 -16.70
N PRO A 89 -32.88 11.03 -16.61
CA PRO A 89 -33.50 11.30 -15.32
C PRO A 89 -33.98 10.00 -14.68
N VAL A 90 -33.66 9.82 -13.40
CA VAL A 90 -34.07 8.66 -12.61
C VAL A 90 -35.03 9.12 -11.52
N CYS A 91 -36.24 8.58 -11.55
CA CYS A 91 -37.29 8.82 -10.57
C CYS A 91 -37.36 7.67 -9.57
N SER A 92 -37.29 7.97 -8.27
CA SER A 92 -37.29 6.99 -7.19
C SER A 92 -38.58 6.15 -7.12
N ALA A 93 -39.69 6.67 -7.64
CA ALA A 93 -40.98 5.98 -7.64
C ALA A 93 -41.22 5.15 -8.93
N CYS A 94 -40.80 5.65 -10.09
CA CYS A 94 -41.20 5.06 -11.37
C CYS A 94 -40.08 4.30 -12.10
N ASN A 95 -38.81 4.60 -11.81
CA ASN A 95 -37.59 3.98 -12.38
C ASN A 95 -37.56 3.81 -13.93
N GLN A 96 -38.45 4.49 -14.65
CA GLN A 96 -38.63 4.51 -16.11
C GLN A 96 -38.89 5.95 -16.59
N ALA A 97 -39.02 6.15 -17.91
CA ALA A 97 -39.48 7.42 -18.48
C ALA A 97 -40.86 7.76 -17.88
N CYS A 98 -40.94 8.85 -17.12
CA CYS A 98 -42.14 9.21 -16.36
C CYS A 98 -42.33 10.71 -16.32
N VAL A 99 -43.54 11.14 -15.94
CA VAL A 99 -43.92 12.56 -15.89
C VAL A 99 -43.02 13.38 -14.97
N HIS A 100 -42.58 12.78 -13.85
CA HIS A 100 -41.67 13.41 -12.89
C HIS A 100 -40.26 13.64 -13.47
N GLY A 101 -39.77 12.68 -14.27
CA GLY A 101 -38.49 12.80 -14.97
C GLY A 101 -38.51 13.91 -16.01
N LEU A 102 -39.62 14.05 -16.74
CA LEU A 102 -39.82 15.12 -17.71
C LEU A 102 -39.94 16.50 -17.02
N SER A 103 -40.65 16.59 -15.89
CA SER A 103 -40.76 17.82 -15.10
C SER A 103 -39.41 18.31 -14.57
N ALA A 104 -38.55 17.40 -14.06
CA ALA A 104 -37.23 17.78 -13.56
C ALA A 104 -36.29 18.29 -14.66
N VAL A 105 -36.39 17.73 -15.87
CA VAL A 105 -35.65 18.23 -17.04
C VAL A 105 -36.19 19.59 -17.50
N ASP A 106 -37.50 19.79 -17.44
CA ASP A 106 -38.13 21.09 -17.75
C ASP A 106 -37.69 22.18 -16.75
N ASP A 107 -37.67 21.89 -15.45
CA ASP A 107 -37.19 22.82 -14.40
C ASP A 107 -35.72 23.19 -14.62
N LEU A 108 -34.86 22.22 -14.92
CA LEU A 108 -33.47 22.49 -15.28
C LEU A 108 -33.31 23.38 -16.50
N LEU A 109 -34.11 23.17 -17.54
CA LEU A 109 -34.08 24.01 -18.74
C LEU A 109 -34.57 25.43 -18.43
N GLU A 110 -35.53 25.58 -17.52
CA GLU A 110 -35.99 26.89 -17.04
C GLU A 110 -34.89 27.59 -16.22
N VAL A 111 -34.20 26.88 -15.32
CA VAL A 111 -33.04 27.38 -14.56
C VAL A 111 -31.90 27.84 -15.47
N LEU A 112 -31.62 27.10 -16.55
CA LEU A 112 -30.54 27.46 -17.48
C LEU A 112 -30.90 28.66 -18.37
N ALA A 113 -32.19 28.85 -18.65
CA ALA A 113 -32.71 29.92 -19.49
C ALA A 113 -32.85 31.25 -18.72
N ASP A 114 -33.10 31.21 -17.41
CA ASP A 114 -33.23 32.40 -16.57
C ASP A 114 -31.86 32.81 -15.99
N GLU A 115 -31.27 33.88 -16.54
CA GLU A 115 -29.98 34.37 -16.06
C GLU A 115 -30.00 34.90 -14.62
N ALA A 116 -31.18 35.24 -14.10
CA ALA A 116 -31.35 35.74 -12.75
C ALA A 116 -31.65 34.63 -11.72
N ASP A 117 -31.85 33.38 -12.15
CA ASP A 117 -32.09 32.27 -11.23
C ASP A 117 -30.80 31.95 -10.46
N PRO A 118 -30.80 32.05 -9.11
CA PRO A 118 -29.60 31.82 -8.32
C PRO A 118 -29.04 30.38 -8.46
N ARG A 119 -29.87 29.42 -8.88
CA ARG A 119 -29.46 28.02 -9.11
C ARG A 119 -28.62 27.87 -10.39
N ARG A 120 -28.69 28.84 -11.32
CA ARG A 120 -28.03 28.75 -12.63
C ARG A 120 -26.51 28.65 -12.50
N ILE A 121 -25.90 29.48 -11.65
CA ILE A 121 -24.45 29.50 -11.44
C ILE A 121 -23.98 28.11 -10.96
N GLU A 122 -24.63 27.55 -9.94
CA GLU A 122 -24.27 26.25 -9.38
C GLU A 122 -24.42 25.10 -10.40
N VAL A 123 -25.48 25.12 -11.22
CA VAL A 123 -25.72 24.11 -12.27
C VAL A 123 -24.68 24.22 -13.38
N VAL A 124 -24.33 25.44 -13.80
CA VAL A 124 -23.36 25.72 -14.86
C VAL A 124 -21.95 25.36 -14.40
N GLU A 125 -21.52 25.77 -13.20
CA GLU A 125 -20.24 25.37 -12.63
C GLU A 125 -20.14 23.85 -12.48
N ALA A 126 -21.21 23.20 -11.98
CA ALA A 126 -21.25 21.75 -11.84
C ALA A 126 -21.16 21.03 -13.20
N ALA A 127 -21.74 21.57 -14.27
CA ALA A 127 -21.69 20.94 -15.58
C ALA A 127 -20.39 21.25 -16.35
N GLY A 128 -19.77 22.40 -16.09
CA GLY A 128 -18.57 22.90 -16.78
C GLY A 128 -17.26 22.31 -16.29
N GLN A 129 -17.21 21.75 -15.07
CA GLN A 129 -15.97 21.16 -14.54
C GLN A 129 -15.72 19.74 -15.09
N ALA A 130 -14.54 19.54 -15.69
CA ALA A 130 -14.10 18.22 -16.13
C ALA A 130 -13.98 17.24 -14.95
N PRO A 131 -14.40 15.96 -15.09
CA PRO A 131 -14.42 14.97 -14.00
C PRO A 131 -13.12 14.85 -13.20
N TRP A 132 -11.97 15.03 -13.85
CA TRP A 132 -10.64 14.92 -13.22
C TRP A 132 -10.28 16.11 -12.32
N ARG A 133 -10.72 17.34 -12.61
CA ARG A 133 -10.45 18.52 -11.75
C ARG A 133 -11.21 18.43 -10.43
N ARG A 134 -12.41 17.87 -10.47
CA ARG A 134 -13.22 17.60 -9.27
C ARG A 134 -12.68 16.45 -8.45
N TRP A 135 -12.20 15.41 -9.12
CA TRP A 135 -11.51 14.31 -8.45
C TRP A 135 -10.27 14.81 -7.69
N LEU A 136 -9.51 15.76 -8.25
CA LEU A 136 -8.39 16.38 -7.54
C LEU A 136 -8.83 17.18 -6.31
N GLY A 137 -9.88 18.01 -6.40
CA GLY A 137 -10.40 18.74 -5.22
C GLY A 137 -10.94 17.81 -4.12
N ALA A 138 -11.65 16.74 -4.49
CA ALA A 138 -12.12 15.73 -3.55
C ALA A 138 -10.97 14.87 -2.98
N LEU A 139 -9.90 14.68 -3.75
CA LEU A 139 -8.67 14.03 -3.28
C LEU A 139 -7.95 14.92 -2.27
N ASP A 140 -7.87 16.23 -2.50
CA ASP A 140 -7.23 17.18 -1.59
C ASP A 140 -8.00 17.28 -0.25
N GLU A 141 -9.34 17.30 -0.27
CA GLU A 141 -10.17 17.22 0.95
C GLU A 141 -10.02 15.87 1.67
N ALA A 142 -10.03 14.76 0.93
CA ALA A 142 -9.84 13.44 1.51
C ALA A 142 -8.42 13.25 2.07
N LEU A 143 -7.40 13.82 1.43
CA LEU A 143 -6.02 13.84 1.91
C LEU A 143 -5.89 14.71 3.17
N ALA A 144 -6.54 15.88 3.22
CA ALA A 144 -6.56 16.72 4.41
C ALA A 144 -7.29 16.08 5.60
N GLU A 145 -8.39 15.36 5.35
CA GLU A 145 -9.08 14.56 6.37
C GLU A 145 -8.24 13.37 6.83
N LEU A 146 -7.56 12.67 5.91
CA LEU A 146 -6.65 11.57 6.22
C LEU A 146 -5.44 12.04 7.04
N GLU A 147 -4.85 13.19 6.70
CA GLU A 147 -3.74 13.80 7.42
C GLU A 147 -4.15 14.22 8.85
N ALA A 148 -5.34 14.82 9.01
CA ALA A 148 -5.91 15.15 10.32
C ALA A 148 -6.23 13.90 11.17
N GLU A 149 -6.63 12.81 10.54
CA GLU A 149 -6.94 11.52 11.17
C GLU A 149 -5.66 10.78 11.64
N THR A 150 -4.58 10.81 10.85
CA THR A 150 -3.27 10.23 11.21
C THR A 150 -2.60 10.93 12.39
N THR A 151 -2.84 12.23 12.57
CA THR A 151 -2.20 13.02 13.65
C THR A 151 -2.85 12.77 15.03
N ARG A 152 -4.12 12.34 15.08
CA ARG A 152 -4.81 11.94 16.33
C ARG A 152 -4.50 10.50 16.76
N ARG A 153 -4.13 9.60 15.85
CA ARG A 153 -3.98 8.16 16.12
C ARG A 153 -2.64 7.75 16.77
N ARG A 154 -1.60 8.59 16.70
CA ARG A 154 -0.24 8.24 17.15
C ARG A 154 0.04 8.32 18.66
N ALA A 155 -0.97 8.49 19.52
CA ALA A 155 -0.75 8.56 20.97
C ALA A 155 -1.71 7.68 21.80
N ALA A 156 -2.32 6.67 21.17
CA ALA A 156 -3.25 5.76 21.81
C ALA A 156 -2.59 4.40 22.10
N ARG A 157 -2.60 3.96 23.37
CA ARG A 157 -2.01 2.70 23.84
C ARG A 157 -3.09 1.64 24.06
N LEU A 158 -2.85 0.40 23.61
CA LEU A 158 -3.78 -0.71 23.82
C LEU A 158 -3.49 -1.47 25.12
N TRP A 159 -4.55 -1.73 25.88
CA TRP A 159 -4.58 -2.49 27.12
C TRP A 159 -5.53 -3.70 26.98
N TRP A 160 -5.10 -4.86 27.47
CA TRP A 160 -5.94 -6.06 27.53
C TRP A 160 -6.43 -6.29 28.95
N ALA A 161 -7.70 -5.97 29.19
CA ALA A 161 -8.35 -6.22 30.46
C ALA A 161 -8.89 -7.65 30.51
N VAL A 162 -8.42 -8.43 31.48
CA VAL A 162 -8.80 -9.82 31.71
C VAL A 162 -9.69 -9.89 32.95
N ASP A 163 -10.91 -10.39 32.79
CA ASP A 163 -11.84 -10.70 33.88
C ASP A 163 -11.91 -12.22 34.05
N LEU A 164 -11.23 -12.73 35.08
CA LEU A 164 -11.17 -14.17 35.37
C LEU A 164 -12.53 -14.75 35.80
N THR A 165 -13.40 -13.94 36.40
CA THR A 165 -14.71 -14.38 36.89
C THR A 165 -15.71 -14.49 35.74
N LYS A 166 -15.64 -13.58 34.77
CA LYS A 166 -16.53 -13.55 33.59
C LYS A 166 -15.97 -14.29 32.39
N GLU A 167 -14.75 -14.83 32.49
CA GLU A 167 -14.02 -15.43 31.37
C GLU A 167 -13.99 -14.50 30.14
N GLU A 168 -13.66 -13.22 30.38
CA GLU A 168 -13.68 -12.17 29.36
C GLU A 168 -12.30 -11.51 29.20
N ILE A 169 -11.91 -11.30 27.95
CA ILE A 169 -10.74 -10.49 27.57
C ILE A 169 -11.25 -9.35 26.70
N ALA A 170 -10.98 -8.10 27.09
CA ALA A 170 -11.50 -6.91 26.42
C ALA A 170 -10.41 -5.88 26.13
N PRO A 171 -10.34 -5.37 24.89
CA PRO A 171 -9.41 -4.30 24.54
C PRO A 171 -9.88 -2.96 25.12
N HIS A 172 -8.93 -2.19 25.62
CA HIS A 172 -9.12 -0.83 26.09
C HIS A 172 -8.04 0.07 25.51
N VAL A 173 -8.42 1.28 25.15
CA VAL A 173 -7.52 2.26 24.53
C VAL A 173 -7.29 3.41 25.50
N GLU A 174 -6.03 3.73 25.70
CA GLU A 174 -5.53 4.78 26.57
C GLU A 174 -4.95 5.91 25.71
N GLU A 175 -5.70 7.01 25.60
CA GLU A 175 -5.34 8.15 24.73
C GLU A 175 -4.50 9.19 25.48
N ALA A 176 -3.59 9.88 24.78
CA ALA A 176 -2.86 11.00 25.35
C ALA A 176 -3.78 12.21 25.61
N GLY A 177 -3.73 12.74 26.83
CA GLY A 177 -4.43 13.94 27.25
C GLY A 177 -3.68 15.23 26.87
N GLN A 178 -4.44 16.32 26.75
CA GLN A 178 -3.98 17.63 26.25
C GLN A 178 -2.86 18.31 27.09
N ARG A 179 -2.48 17.77 28.25
CA ARG A 179 -1.44 18.32 29.15
C ARG A 179 -0.27 17.35 29.40
N GLY A 180 -0.04 16.40 28.50
CA GLY A 180 1.13 15.51 28.55
C GLY A 180 1.00 14.29 29.47
N GLY A 181 -0.23 13.89 29.83
CA GLY A 181 -0.52 12.66 30.58
C GLY A 181 -1.63 11.86 29.93
N PHE A 182 -1.70 10.55 30.17
CA PHE A 182 -2.69 9.66 29.55
C PHE A 182 -4.05 9.72 30.26
N LEU A 183 -5.14 9.68 29.49
CA LEU A 183 -6.50 9.56 29.99
C LEU A 183 -6.78 8.13 30.48
N LYS A 184 -7.81 7.93 31.31
CA LYS A 184 -8.17 6.59 31.79
C LYS A 184 -8.51 5.67 30.60
N PRO A 185 -7.98 4.42 30.54
CA PRO A 185 -8.24 3.53 29.42
C PRO A 185 -9.75 3.27 29.23
N ARG A 186 -10.24 3.47 28.00
CA ARG A 186 -11.65 3.30 27.63
C ARG A 186 -11.83 1.99 26.87
N ARG A 187 -12.86 1.22 27.21
CA ARG A 187 -13.20 -0.02 26.51
C ARG A 187 -13.58 0.27 25.05
N VAL A 188 -13.05 -0.51 24.11
CA VAL A 188 -13.36 -0.41 22.68
C VAL A 188 -13.91 -1.73 22.15
N ARG A 189 -14.62 -1.71 21.03
CA ARG A 189 -15.06 -2.95 20.37
C ARG A 189 -13.89 -3.56 19.60
N LEU A 190 -13.85 -4.88 19.46
CA LEU A 190 -12.74 -5.58 18.78
C LEU A 190 -12.60 -5.18 17.31
N GLU A 191 -13.70 -4.79 16.68
CA GLU A 191 -13.79 -4.35 15.30
C GLU A 191 -13.24 -2.92 15.13
N GLU A 192 -13.20 -2.15 16.23
CA GLU A 192 -12.74 -0.76 16.24
C GLU A 192 -11.25 -0.66 16.59
N VAL A 193 -10.65 -1.69 17.21
CA VAL A 193 -9.27 -1.69 17.73
C VAL A 193 -8.24 -1.18 16.71
N GLU A 194 -8.27 -1.72 15.49
CA GLU A 194 -7.34 -1.33 14.40
C GLU A 194 -7.56 0.11 13.90
N ALA A 195 -8.74 0.69 14.14
CA ALA A 195 -9.06 2.07 13.77
C ALA A 195 -8.65 3.09 14.84
N VAL A 196 -8.49 2.67 16.10
CA VAL A 196 -8.29 3.58 17.24
C VAL A 196 -6.94 3.45 17.94
N ALA A 197 -6.14 2.43 17.60
CA ALA A 197 -4.81 2.24 18.16
C ALA A 197 -3.86 1.62 17.12
N GLU A 198 -2.62 2.07 17.12
CA GLU A 198 -1.54 1.44 16.37
C GLU A 198 -1.11 0.15 17.07
N LEU A 199 -1.15 -0.98 16.35
CA LEU A 199 -1.02 -2.31 16.94
C LEU A 199 0.42 -2.83 16.85
N ARG A 200 1.01 -3.08 18.03
CA ARG A 200 2.25 -3.83 18.15
C ARG A 200 2.07 -5.28 17.70
N ALA A 201 3.17 -6.00 17.53
CA ALA A 201 3.12 -7.41 17.17
C ALA A 201 2.36 -8.24 18.24
N GLU A 202 2.57 -7.93 19.52
CA GLU A 202 1.89 -8.56 20.65
C GLU A 202 0.40 -8.21 20.68
N ASP A 203 0.04 -6.95 20.38
CA ASP A 203 -1.35 -6.49 20.28
C ASP A 203 -2.09 -7.22 19.13
N ARG A 204 -1.41 -7.45 18.00
CA ARG A 204 -1.96 -8.20 16.85
C ARG A 204 -2.20 -9.68 17.19
N ALA A 205 -1.28 -10.33 17.88
CA ALA A 205 -1.42 -11.72 18.30
C ALA A 205 -2.58 -11.89 19.31
N ALA A 206 -2.66 -11.00 20.31
CA ALA A 206 -3.75 -10.97 21.28
C ALA A 206 -5.11 -10.73 20.60
N LEU A 207 -5.17 -9.77 19.65
CA LEU A 207 -6.38 -9.46 18.90
C LEU A 207 -6.88 -10.65 18.07
N ALA A 208 -5.97 -11.36 17.39
CA ALA A 208 -6.32 -12.55 16.61
C ALA A 208 -6.92 -13.65 17.51
N ALA A 209 -6.31 -13.91 18.67
CA ALA A 209 -6.80 -14.91 19.61
C ALA A 209 -8.18 -14.56 20.18
N VAL A 210 -8.41 -13.29 20.55
CA VAL A 210 -9.70 -12.85 21.11
C VAL A 210 -10.80 -12.85 20.04
N ARG A 211 -10.47 -12.55 18.78
CA ARG A 211 -11.41 -12.69 17.64
C ARG A 211 -11.83 -14.15 17.45
N LEU A 212 -10.89 -15.09 17.50
CA LEU A 212 -11.18 -16.53 17.41
C LEU A 212 -12.08 -16.99 18.58
N MET A 213 -11.78 -16.55 19.80
CA MET A 213 -12.61 -16.84 20.98
C MET A 213 -14.06 -16.38 20.79
N ARG A 214 -14.29 -15.18 20.25
CA ARG A 214 -15.64 -14.68 19.98
C ARG A 214 -16.36 -15.50 18.92
N ALA A 215 -15.67 -15.88 17.85
CA ALA A 215 -16.25 -16.68 16.78
C ALA A 215 -16.71 -18.06 17.28
N GLU A 216 -15.92 -18.69 18.15
CA GLU A 216 -16.21 -20.03 18.68
C GLU A 216 -17.10 -20.02 19.92
N ARG A 217 -17.37 -18.85 20.53
CA ARG A 217 -18.11 -18.71 21.80
C ARG A 217 -19.44 -19.47 21.82
N ARG A 218 -20.26 -19.37 20.76
CA ARG A 218 -21.57 -20.04 20.71
C ARG A 218 -21.45 -21.56 20.65
N ALA A 219 -20.48 -22.08 19.90
CA ALA A 219 -20.22 -23.51 19.82
C ALA A 219 -19.64 -24.05 21.14
N ALA A 220 -18.67 -23.34 21.71
CA ALA A 220 -18.05 -23.68 22.98
C ALA A 220 -19.05 -23.64 24.16
N ALA A 221 -20.02 -22.72 24.15
CA ALA A 221 -21.08 -22.67 25.16
C ALA A 221 -22.00 -23.90 25.11
N ARG A 222 -22.35 -24.38 23.90
CA ARG A 222 -23.19 -25.58 23.71
C ARG A 222 -22.49 -26.86 24.16
N ASP A 223 -21.17 -26.94 23.93
CA ASP A 223 -20.37 -28.12 24.22
C ASP A 223 -19.67 -28.09 25.59
N GLY A 224 -19.91 -27.05 26.40
CA GLY A 224 -19.27 -26.88 27.72
C GLY A 224 -17.75 -26.65 27.66
N ARG A 225 -17.23 -26.13 26.54
CA ARG A 225 -15.79 -25.88 26.30
C ARG A 225 -15.36 -24.42 26.48
N MET A 226 -16.26 -23.55 26.98
CA MET A 226 -16.00 -22.10 27.12
C MET A 226 -14.71 -21.81 27.88
N GLN A 227 -14.53 -22.45 29.03
CA GLN A 227 -13.36 -22.29 29.88
C GLN A 227 -12.05 -22.67 29.18
N ALA A 228 -12.05 -23.76 28.41
CA ALA A 228 -10.88 -24.20 27.65
C ALA A 228 -10.54 -23.26 26.48
N LEU A 229 -11.56 -22.63 25.89
CA LEU A 229 -11.39 -21.62 24.84
C LEU A 229 -10.81 -20.33 25.44
N PHE A 230 -11.36 -19.84 26.55
CA PHE A 230 -10.85 -18.67 27.27
C PHE A 230 -9.39 -18.84 27.69
N HIS A 231 -9.03 -19.99 28.26
CA HIS A 231 -7.65 -20.28 28.66
C HIS A 231 -6.66 -20.28 27.50
N ARG A 232 -7.03 -20.85 26.35
CA ARG A 232 -6.18 -20.78 25.14
C ARG A 232 -6.02 -19.36 24.62
N THR A 233 -7.04 -18.51 24.79
CA THR A 233 -6.93 -17.10 24.41
C THR A 233 -5.99 -16.33 25.34
N LEU A 234 -5.93 -16.67 26.63
CA LEU A 234 -4.98 -16.08 27.57
C LEU A 234 -3.52 -16.39 27.22
N GLU A 235 -3.23 -17.54 26.58
CA GLU A 235 -1.87 -17.89 26.15
C GLU A 235 -1.31 -16.88 25.13
N ALA A 236 -2.15 -16.25 24.32
CA ALA A 236 -1.73 -15.19 23.38
C ALA A 236 -1.33 -13.88 24.07
N LEU A 237 -1.60 -13.74 25.38
CA LEU A 237 -1.17 -12.60 26.19
C LEU A 237 0.16 -12.83 26.91
N VAL A 238 0.76 -14.03 26.79
CA VAL A 238 2.06 -14.32 27.41
C VAL A 238 3.12 -13.36 26.88
N GLY A 239 3.82 -12.67 27.78
CA GLY A 239 4.80 -11.65 27.43
C GLY A 239 4.23 -10.30 26.98
N HIS A 240 2.91 -10.12 26.94
CA HIS A 240 2.29 -8.88 26.51
C HIS A 240 2.56 -7.73 27.52
N PRO A 241 3.02 -6.54 27.07
CA PRO A 241 3.50 -5.48 27.98
C PRO A 241 2.38 -4.74 28.74
N ARG A 242 1.13 -4.87 28.30
CA ARG A 242 -0.03 -4.11 28.82
C ARG A 242 -1.26 -4.99 29.06
N VAL A 243 -1.20 -5.84 30.08
CA VAL A 243 -2.33 -6.65 30.55
C VAL A 243 -2.79 -6.15 31.92
N SER A 244 -4.08 -6.22 32.20
CA SER A 244 -4.63 -5.93 33.53
C SER A 244 -5.62 -6.99 33.97
N LEU A 245 -5.54 -7.47 35.21
CA LEU A 245 -6.63 -8.26 35.82
C LEU A 245 -7.68 -7.29 36.38
N GLY A 246 -8.87 -7.26 35.76
CA GLY A 246 -9.94 -6.32 36.11
C GLY A 246 -9.85 -4.97 35.39
N ALA A 247 -10.15 -3.88 36.09
CA ALA A 247 -10.21 -2.55 35.48
C ALA A 247 -8.80 -2.08 35.02
N PRO A 248 -8.65 -1.61 33.77
CA PRO A 248 -7.36 -1.17 33.25
C PRO A 248 -6.91 0.17 33.85
N GLY A 249 -5.59 0.33 33.96
CA GLY A 249 -4.90 1.50 34.52
C GLY A 249 -4.00 1.13 35.71
N GLY A 250 -2.71 1.50 35.66
CA GLY A 250 -1.72 1.22 36.71
C GLY A 250 -0.52 0.40 36.18
N VAL A 251 0.23 -0.27 37.08
CA VAL A 251 1.34 -1.16 36.65
C VAL A 251 0.75 -2.44 36.02
N PRO A 252 1.16 -2.80 34.78
CA PRO A 252 0.68 -3.99 34.08
C PRO A 252 0.87 -5.29 34.87
N TRP A 253 0.02 -6.26 34.57
CA TRP A 253 0.20 -7.65 34.95
C TRP A 253 1.07 -8.35 33.91
N ARG A 254 2.01 -9.17 34.37
CA ARG A 254 2.81 -10.03 33.50
C ARG A 254 2.10 -11.37 33.36
N VAL A 255 1.90 -11.83 32.12
CA VAL A 255 1.33 -13.15 31.85
C VAL A 255 2.45 -14.09 31.42
N GLU A 256 2.53 -15.25 32.07
CA GLU A 256 3.63 -16.20 31.88
C GLU A 256 3.11 -17.63 31.73
N SER A 257 3.80 -18.42 30.92
CA SER A 257 3.64 -19.88 30.94
C SER A 257 4.44 -20.46 32.10
N ALA A 258 3.80 -21.29 32.92
CA ALA A 258 4.43 -21.98 34.03
C ALA A 258 4.39 -23.50 33.77
N PRO A 259 5.56 -24.16 33.61
CA PRO A 259 5.59 -25.60 33.48
C PRO A 259 5.16 -26.26 34.80
N VAL A 260 4.49 -27.40 34.67
CA VAL A 260 4.27 -28.30 35.81
C VAL A 260 5.58 -29.01 36.10
N ARG A 261 6.03 -28.92 37.34
CA ARG A 261 7.23 -29.58 37.85
C ARG A 261 6.86 -30.61 38.90
N PHE A 262 7.56 -31.74 38.89
CA PHE A 262 7.54 -32.69 40.00
C PHE A 262 8.86 -32.63 40.74
N THR A 263 8.81 -32.59 42.07
CA THR A 263 9.95 -32.75 42.96
C THR A 263 9.75 -34.02 43.78
N VAL A 264 10.84 -34.66 44.21
CA VAL A 264 10.79 -35.85 45.06
C VAL A 264 11.58 -35.53 46.32
N GLU A 265 10.93 -35.60 47.49
CA GLU A 265 11.52 -35.40 48.80
C GLU A 265 11.58 -36.74 49.58
N HIS A 266 12.54 -36.88 50.49
CA HIS A 266 12.66 -38.06 51.34
C HIS A 266 12.07 -37.76 52.72
N GLU A 267 11.13 -38.59 53.16
CA GLU A 267 10.50 -38.50 54.47
C GLU A 267 10.34 -39.92 55.06
N ASP A 268 10.97 -40.19 56.21
CA ASP A 268 10.83 -41.44 56.99
C ASP A 268 10.81 -42.76 56.17
N ASP A 269 11.88 -43.03 55.41
CA ASP A 269 12.05 -44.22 54.52
C ASP A 269 11.08 -44.32 53.32
N ALA A 270 10.28 -43.28 53.08
CA ALA A 270 9.41 -43.13 51.93
C ALA A 270 9.80 -41.91 51.07
N LEU A 271 9.47 -41.98 49.79
CA LEU A 271 9.55 -40.85 48.87
C LEU A 271 8.20 -40.17 48.82
N ASP A 272 8.21 -38.87 49.08
CA ASP A 272 7.08 -37.99 48.82
C ASP A 272 7.28 -37.27 47.49
N LEU A 273 6.28 -37.31 46.64
CA LEU A 273 6.32 -36.65 45.34
C LEU A 273 5.52 -35.35 45.48
N ARG A 274 6.09 -34.22 45.09
CA ARG A 274 5.45 -32.91 45.20
C ARG A 274 5.27 -32.30 43.82
N VAL A 275 4.20 -31.54 43.65
CA VAL A 275 3.84 -30.93 42.35
C VAL A 275 3.95 -29.42 42.49
N HIS A 276 4.71 -28.80 41.60
CA HIS A 276 4.87 -27.36 41.56
C HIS A 276 4.39 -26.79 40.23
N VAL A 277 3.77 -25.62 40.27
CA VAL A 277 3.52 -24.79 39.09
C VAL A 277 4.20 -23.45 39.31
N GLY A 278 5.29 -23.22 38.58
CA GLY A 278 6.18 -22.09 38.88
C GLY A 278 6.70 -22.20 40.33
N PRO A 279 6.56 -21.17 41.18
CA PRO A 279 6.99 -21.20 42.58
C PRO A 279 5.96 -21.80 43.54
N VAL A 280 4.74 -22.11 43.08
CA VAL A 280 3.64 -22.55 43.95
C VAL A 280 3.65 -24.07 44.04
N GLU A 281 3.81 -24.59 45.25
CA GLU A 281 3.54 -26.00 45.56
C GLU A 281 2.03 -26.25 45.63
N LEU A 282 1.60 -27.34 45.01
CA LEU A 282 0.20 -27.71 44.90
C LEU A 282 -0.02 -29.09 45.47
N GLU A 283 -0.96 -29.17 46.39
CA GLU A 283 -1.52 -30.45 46.84
C GLU A 283 -2.16 -31.19 45.65
N PRO A 284 -1.92 -32.50 45.49
CA PRO A 284 -2.53 -33.30 44.42
C PRO A 284 -4.07 -33.18 44.39
N GLN A 285 -4.70 -32.96 45.55
CA GLN A 285 -6.13 -32.74 45.70
C GLN A 285 -6.60 -31.37 45.19
N ALA A 286 -5.76 -30.33 45.31
CA ALA A 286 -6.05 -28.99 44.80
C ALA A 286 -6.04 -28.94 43.25
N LEU A 287 -5.35 -29.90 42.61
CA LEU A 287 -5.36 -30.10 41.15
C LEU A 287 -6.70 -30.69 40.64
N LEU A 288 -7.59 -31.15 41.55
CA LEU A 288 -8.73 -32.01 41.24
C LEU A 288 -10.09 -31.47 41.72
N GLY A 289 -10.48 -30.29 41.22
CA GLY A 289 -11.87 -29.82 41.33
C GLY A 289 -12.88 -30.57 40.44
N GLY A 290 -12.76 -31.89 40.21
CA GLY A 290 -13.66 -32.73 39.40
C GLY A 290 -13.01 -33.52 38.25
N ALA A 291 -13.82 -34.21 37.43
CA ALA A 291 -13.46 -35.27 36.44
C ALA A 291 -12.15 -35.08 35.61
N PRO A 292 -11.45 -36.18 35.25
CA PRO A 292 -10.11 -36.17 34.67
C PRO A 292 -10.11 -35.81 33.18
N ARG A 293 -9.92 -34.52 32.87
CA ARG A 293 -9.74 -33.98 31.51
C ARG A 293 -8.53 -33.04 31.45
N ALA A 294 -8.03 -32.76 30.25
CA ALA A 294 -7.01 -31.72 30.07
C ALA A 294 -7.54 -30.39 30.61
N ARG A 295 -6.72 -29.68 31.37
CA ARG A 295 -7.10 -28.44 32.05
C ARG A 295 -5.97 -27.44 31.97
N THR A 296 -6.33 -26.18 31.81
CA THR A 296 -5.42 -25.07 32.03
C THR A 296 -5.76 -24.44 33.38
N MET A 297 -4.76 -24.20 34.21
CA MET A 297 -4.89 -23.59 35.52
C MET A 297 -4.27 -22.20 35.51
N LEU A 298 -4.88 -21.30 36.28
CA LEU A 298 -4.49 -19.91 36.38
C LEU A 298 -4.08 -19.59 37.82
N PHE A 299 -2.88 -19.07 38.02
CA PHE A 299 -2.36 -18.69 39.33
C PHE A 299 -2.05 -17.19 39.36
N PRO A 300 -3.01 -16.35 39.80
CA PRO A 300 -2.77 -14.92 39.94
C PRO A 300 -1.97 -14.64 41.23
N ALA A 301 -0.70 -14.26 41.09
CA ALA A 301 0.13 -13.78 42.18
C ALA A 301 -0.03 -12.26 42.32
N GLN A 302 -0.92 -11.84 43.23
CA GLN A 302 -1.31 -10.43 43.39
C GLN A 302 -0.16 -9.50 43.77
N GLU A 303 0.74 -9.94 44.66
CA GLU A 303 1.89 -9.16 45.10
C GLU A 303 2.92 -8.96 43.98
N GLU A 304 3.16 -10.01 43.17
CA GLU A 304 4.09 -9.99 42.04
C GLU A 304 3.47 -9.39 40.76
N ARG A 305 2.13 -9.25 40.72
CA ARG A 305 1.34 -8.91 39.53
C ARG A 305 1.61 -9.85 38.35
N VAL A 306 1.75 -11.15 38.63
CA VAL A 306 1.98 -12.18 37.61
C VAL A 306 0.76 -13.09 37.51
N LEU A 307 0.22 -13.28 36.31
CA LEU A 307 -0.73 -14.35 36.01
C LEU A 307 0.03 -15.51 35.37
N ARG A 308 0.18 -16.61 36.12
CA ARG A 308 0.83 -17.82 35.61
C ARG A 308 -0.21 -18.77 35.02
N ILE A 309 0.06 -19.26 33.81
CA ILE A 309 -0.79 -20.19 33.05
C ILE A 309 -0.08 -21.53 32.97
N ALA A 310 -0.71 -22.59 33.48
CA ALA A 310 -0.17 -23.95 33.41
C ALA A 310 -1.13 -24.89 32.68
N HIS A 311 -0.63 -25.56 31.64
CA HIS A 311 -1.40 -26.53 30.88
C HIS A 311 -1.13 -27.95 31.38
N ILE A 312 -2.17 -28.62 31.85
CA ILE A 312 -2.15 -30.02 32.31
C ILE A 312 -2.86 -30.86 31.25
N GLY A 313 -2.09 -31.62 30.48
CA GLY A 313 -2.64 -32.55 29.48
C GLY A 313 -3.50 -33.65 30.11
N ALA A 314 -4.41 -34.24 29.32
CA ALA A 314 -5.33 -35.28 29.79
C ALA A 314 -4.65 -36.52 30.42
N PRO A 315 -3.50 -37.01 29.92
CA PRO A 315 -2.76 -38.10 30.58
C PRO A 315 -2.25 -37.74 31.98
N LEU A 316 -1.71 -36.53 32.12
CA LEU A 316 -1.19 -36.02 33.39
C LEU A 316 -2.32 -35.78 34.41
N ALA A 317 -3.43 -35.20 33.96
CA ALA A 317 -4.60 -35.00 34.80
C ALA A 317 -5.16 -36.33 35.35
N ARG A 318 -5.15 -37.42 34.55
CA ARG A 318 -5.55 -38.77 35.01
C ARG A 318 -4.58 -39.34 36.04
N LEU A 319 -3.28 -39.15 35.84
CA LEU A 319 -2.25 -39.62 36.77
C LEU A 319 -2.40 -38.93 38.13
N LEU A 320 -2.51 -37.59 38.12
CA LEU A 320 -2.72 -36.77 39.31
C LEU A 320 -4.03 -37.14 40.02
N ALA A 321 -5.11 -37.36 39.26
CA ALA A 321 -6.40 -37.82 39.79
C ALA A 321 -6.29 -39.11 40.57
N ARG A 322 -5.59 -40.10 40.02
CA ARG A 322 -5.39 -41.40 40.64
C ARG A 322 -4.50 -41.30 41.88
N TRP A 323 -3.44 -40.50 41.79
CA TRP A 323 -2.52 -40.30 42.90
C TRP A 323 -3.20 -39.61 44.08
N ALA A 324 -4.00 -38.57 43.86
CA ALA A 324 -4.72 -37.93 44.97
C ALA A 324 -5.79 -38.83 45.63
N SER A 325 -6.36 -39.79 44.88
CA SER A 325 -7.35 -40.73 45.43
C SER A 325 -6.73 -41.93 46.15
N GLU A 326 -5.52 -42.32 45.76
CA GLU A 326 -4.87 -43.55 46.24
C GLU A 326 -3.64 -43.29 47.12
N ALA A 327 -3.19 -42.04 47.26
CA ALA A 327 -1.97 -41.57 47.94
C ALA A 327 -1.23 -42.65 48.76
N VAL A 328 -0.34 -43.39 48.09
CA VAL A 328 0.52 -44.40 48.72
C VAL A 328 1.93 -43.82 48.81
N PRO A 329 2.56 -43.76 50.00
CA PRO A 329 3.96 -43.41 50.13
C PRO A 329 4.80 -44.41 49.33
N VAL A 330 5.73 -43.92 48.50
CA VAL A 330 6.54 -44.79 47.64
C VAL A 330 7.72 -45.30 48.47
N PRO A 331 7.84 -46.61 48.75
CA PRO A 331 8.96 -47.12 49.53
C PRO A 331 10.28 -46.90 48.80
N ALA A 332 11.38 -46.66 49.53
CA ALA A 332 12.70 -46.38 48.96
C ALA A 332 13.17 -47.43 47.92
N GLU A 333 12.80 -48.71 48.10
CA GLU A 333 13.09 -49.81 47.17
C GLU A 333 12.48 -49.60 45.77
N ALA A 334 11.36 -48.86 45.68
CA ALA A 334 10.66 -48.55 44.44
C ALA A 334 11.18 -47.27 43.75
N GLN A 335 12.18 -46.58 44.33
CA GLN A 335 12.75 -45.34 43.80
C GLN A 335 13.21 -45.48 42.34
N ALA A 336 14.05 -46.48 42.06
CA ALA A 336 14.59 -46.70 40.72
C ALA A 336 13.48 -46.97 39.69
N ALA A 337 12.45 -47.71 40.11
CA ALA A 337 11.30 -48.06 39.30
C ALA A 337 10.37 -46.85 39.03
N LEU A 338 10.18 -45.98 40.02
CA LEU A 338 9.45 -44.73 39.90
C LEU A 338 10.20 -43.75 38.97
N MET A 339 11.49 -43.55 39.21
CA MET A 339 12.34 -42.65 38.44
C MET A 339 12.44 -43.05 36.96
N GLN A 340 12.56 -44.34 36.66
CA GLN A 340 12.55 -44.85 35.29
C GLN A 340 11.21 -44.59 34.57
N ARG A 341 10.09 -44.58 35.30
CA ARG A 341 8.76 -44.32 34.72
C ARG A 341 8.49 -42.82 34.58
N LEU A 342 8.90 -42.01 35.55
CA LEU A 342 8.81 -40.54 35.50
C LEU A 342 9.75 -39.97 34.42
N SER A 343 10.94 -40.53 34.20
CA SER A 343 11.84 -40.10 33.12
C SER A 343 11.27 -40.37 31.71
N ARG A 344 10.45 -41.42 31.55
CA ARG A 344 9.67 -41.63 30.31
C ARG A 344 8.51 -40.65 30.16
N ALA A 345 7.98 -40.15 31.26
CA ALA A 345 6.98 -39.09 31.27
C ALA A 345 7.60 -37.68 31.09
N ALA A 346 8.93 -37.55 31.20
CA ALA A 346 9.65 -36.29 31.17
C ALA A 346 9.56 -35.55 29.81
N GLU A 347 9.22 -36.25 28.72
CA GLU A 347 8.91 -35.64 27.42
C GLU A 347 7.67 -34.70 27.47
N HIS A 348 6.86 -34.79 28.54
CA HIS A 348 5.62 -34.02 28.68
C HIS A 348 5.54 -33.25 30.02
N VAL A 349 6.41 -33.52 31.00
CA VAL A 349 6.43 -32.84 32.32
C VAL A 349 7.85 -32.72 32.85
N MET A 350 8.24 -31.57 33.40
CA MET A 350 9.57 -31.44 34.01
C MET A 350 9.62 -32.19 35.34
N VAL A 351 10.42 -33.25 35.43
CA VAL A 351 10.62 -34.01 36.68
C VAL A 351 12.00 -33.67 37.22
N GLN A 352 12.07 -32.94 38.34
CA GLN A 352 13.31 -32.68 39.06
C GLN A 352 13.45 -33.73 40.16
N ALA A 353 14.24 -34.78 39.92
CA ALA A 353 14.86 -35.51 41.01
C ALA A 353 16.10 -34.75 41.43
N SER A 354 16.26 -34.50 42.73
CA SER A 354 17.31 -33.65 43.29
C SER A 354 18.73 -34.04 42.83
N ASP A 355 18.94 -35.26 42.32
CA ASP A 355 20.29 -35.81 42.13
C ASP A 355 20.64 -36.29 40.70
N LEU A 356 19.75 -36.21 39.68
CA LEU A 356 19.98 -36.92 38.40
C LEU A 356 19.71 -36.18 37.06
N ILE A 357 19.11 -34.98 37.02
CA ILE A 357 19.18 -34.14 35.81
C ILE A 357 20.39 -33.22 35.98
N ARG A 358 21.46 -33.46 35.21
CA ARG A 358 22.54 -32.48 35.09
C ARG A 358 22.02 -31.31 34.26
N GLU A 359 21.45 -30.32 34.94
CA GLU A 359 21.36 -28.96 34.41
C GLU A 359 22.78 -28.50 34.16
N VAL A 360 23.16 -28.43 32.88
CA VAL A 360 24.48 -27.90 32.51
C VAL A 360 24.26 -26.43 32.23
N THR A 361 24.66 -25.60 33.21
CA THR A 361 24.76 -24.16 32.98
C THR A 361 25.87 -23.91 31.98
N VAL A 362 25.51 -23.35 30.84
CA VAL A 362 26.42 -22.92 29.79
C VAL A 362 26.38 -21.40 29.67
N GLU A 363 27.46 -20.83 29.17
CA GLU A 363 27.52 -19.40 28.87
C GLU A 363 26.57 -19.08 27.72
N ALA A 364 25.81 -17.98 27.85
CA ALA A 364 24.93 -17.52 26.79
C ALA A 364 25.77 -17.06 25.58
N ARG A 365 25.45 -17.60 24.40
CA ARG A 365 26.10 -17.20 23.15
C ARG A 365 25.58 -15.83 22.72
N GLN A 366 26.45 -15.00 22.15
CA GLN A 366 26.07 -13.74 21.51
C GLN A 366 25.91 -13.92 19.99
N ASP A 367 25.23 -14.99 19.59
CA ASP A 367 24.98 -15.28 18.18
C ASP A 367 23.67 -14.61 17.74
N PHE A 368 23.64 -14.10 16.52
CA PHE A 368 22.48 -13.43 15.96
C PHE A 368 21.95 -14.13 14.70
N VAL A 369 20.65 -13.97 14.47
CA VAL A 369 19.94 -14.45 13.29
C VAL A 369 19.15 -13.29 12.71
N ALA A 370 19.30 -13.03 11.42
CA ALA A 370 18.52 -12.03 10.70
C ALA A 370 17.27 -12.69 10.09
N LEU A 371 16.08 -12.25 10.53
CA LEU A 371 14.81 -12.65 9.92
C LEU A 371 14.45 -11.64 8.82
N LEU A 372 14.34 -12.12 7.59
CA LEU A 372 14.13 -11.30 6.40
C LEU A 372 12.68 -11.42 5.92
N SER A 373 11.97 -10.29 5.87
CA SER A 373 10.55 -10.23 5.49
C SER A 373 10.30 -9.19 4.39
N PRO A 374 9.76 -9.58 3.22
CA PRO A 374 9.38 -8.64 2.17
C PRO A 374 8.25 -7.70 2.59
N LEU A 375 8.36 -6.42 2.24
CA LEU A 375 7.30 -5.43 2.43
C LEU A 375 6.36 -5.39 1.21
N PRO A 376 5.06 -5.06 1.39
CA PRO A 376 4.08 -5.01 0.29
C PRO A 376 4.44 -4.04 -0.85
N GLN A 377 5.25 -3.02 -0.56
CA GLN A 377 5.60 -1.93 -1.48
C GLN A 377 6.94 -2.18 -2.21
N GLY A 378 7.58 -3.34 -2.02
CA GLY A 378 8.85 -3.69 -2.67
C GLY A 378 10.10 -3.51 -1.79
N GLY A 379 9.96 -3.13 -0.52
CA GLY A 379 11.07 -3.04 0.43
C GLY A 379 11.33 -4.33 1.21
N LEU A 380 12.25 -4.26 2.17
CA LEU A 380 12.65 -5.36 3.05
C LEU A 380 12.66 -4.91 4.50
N GLN A 381 12.10 -5.76 5.35
CA GLN A 381 12.20 -5.68 6.80
C GLN A 381 13.19 -6.75 7.29
N ILE A 382 14.11 -6.35 8.17
CA ILE A 382 15.11 -7.22 8.78
C ILE A 382 14.94 -7.13 10.29
N GLU A 383 14.73 -8.26 10.95
CA GLU A 383 14.70 -8.34 12.41
C GLU A 383 15.91 -9.14 12.89
N LEU A 384 16.79 -8.51 13.68
CA LEU A 384 17.90 -9.19 14.32
C LEU A 384 17.41 -9.88 15.59
N ARG A 385 17.67 -11.19 15.71
CA ARG A 385 17.27 -12.01 16.86
C ARG A 385 18.48 -12.67 17.50
N ALA A 386 18.57 -12.61 18.83
CA ALA A 386 19.61 -13.28 19.59
C ALA A 386 19.30 -14.76 19.77
N ARG A 387 20.31 -15.61 19.63
CA ARG A 387 20.26 -17.05 19.88
C ARG A 387 21.24 -17.41 21.01
N PRO A 388 20.80 -17.32 22.27
CA PRO A 388 21.67 -17.52 23.44
C PRO A 388 22.08 -18.97 23.67
N LEU A 389 21.34 -19.93 23.12
CA LEU A 389 21.61 -21.36 23.23
C LEU A 389 21.62 -22.01 21.84
N PRO A 390 22.51 -22.98 21.56
CA PRO A 390 22.54 -23.70 20.29
C PRO A 390 21.22 -24.44 20.06
N ASP A 391 20.67 -24.32 18.84
CA ASP A 391 19.35 -24.85 18.45
C ASP A 391 18.18 -24.43 19.37
N GLY A 392 18.36 -23.34 20.12
CA GLY A 392 17.38 -22.77 21.02
C GLY A 392 16.45 -21.74 20.37
N PRO A 393 15.43 -21.28 21.12
CA PRO A 393 14.54 -20.22 20.65
C PRO A 393 15.28 -18.91 20.37
N LEU A 394 14.72 -18.13 19.45
CA LEU A 394 15.21 -16.81 19.07
C LEU A 394 14.53 -15.74 19.94
N PHE A 395 15.30 -14.78 20.41
CA PHE A 395 14.81 -13.69 21.25
C PHE A 395 15.11 -12.33 20.64
N HIS A 396 14.36 -11.33 21.09
CA HIS A 396 14.71 -9.94 20.82
C HIS A 396 15.97 -9.55 21.62
N PRO A 397 16.99 -8.95 20.99
CA PRO A 397 18.16 -8.41 21.68
C PRO A 397 17.77 -7.51 22.85
N GLY A 398 18.21 -7.86 24.07
CA GLY A 398 17.98 -7.05 25.26
C GLY A 398 16.57 -7.07 25.85
N LEU A 399 15.66 -7.89 25.31
CA LEU A 399 14.29 -8.04 25.82
C LEU A 399 13.93 -9.52 26.09
N GLY A 400 12.97 -9.73 26.98
CA GLY A 400 12.46 -11.06 27.33
C GLY A 400 13.13 -11.68 28.57
N PRO A 401 13.00 -13.00 28.77
CA PRO A 401 13.50 -13.67 29.97
C PRO A 401 15.03 -13.75 29.96
N GLU A 402 15.67 -13.46 31.10
CA GLU A 402 17.12 -13.61 31.29
C GLU A 402 17.53 -15.09 31.37
N ASP A 403 16.76 -15.91 32.08
CA ASP A 403 16.99 -17.35 32.18
C ASP A 403 16.29 -18.07 31.02
N VAL A 404 17.08 -18.79 30.22
CA VAL A 404 16.61 -19.52 29.05
C VAL A 404 17.06 -20.98 29.09
N LEU A 405 16.22 -21.84 28.53
CA LEU A 405 16.42 -23.28 28.53
C LEU A 405 16.24 -23.84 27.13
N THR A 406 17.08 -24.80 26.73
CA THR A 406 16.85 -25.64 25.56
C THR A 406 17.23 -27.09 25.85
N SER A 407 16.63 -28.03 25.12
CA SER A 407 17.02 -29.44 25.18
C SER A 407 17.93 -29.77 24.01
N THR A 408 19.04 -30.43 24.29
CA THR A 408 19.86 -31.06 23.26
C THR A 408 19.23 -32.37 22.73
N PRO A 409 19.64 -32.87 21.56
CA PRO A 409 19.25 -34.18 21.06
C PRO A 409 19.55 -35.33 22.04
N ASP A 410 20.59 -35.19 22.86
CA ASP A 410 21.00 -36.15 23.89
C ASP A 410 20.20 -36.04 25.19
N ARG A 411 19.08 -35.30 25.19
CA ARG A 411 18.17 -35.08 26.33
C ARG A 411 18.81 -34.38 27.52
N GLN A 412 19.91 -33.65 27.32
CA GLN A 412 20.46 -32.74 28.32
C GLN A 412 19.76 -31.38 28.22
N ILE A 413 19.43 -30.80 29.38
CA ILE A 413 18.89 -29.45 29.47
C ILE A 413 20.05 -28.48 29.64
N LEU A 414 20.21 -27.60 28.66
CA LEU A 414 21.13 -26.48 28.75
C LEU A 414 20.39 -25.29 29.34
N ARG A 415 21.00 -24.67 30.35
CA ARG A 415 20.55 -23.38 30.86
C ARG A 415 21.59 -22.32 30.56
N ALA A 416 21.16 -21.18 30.10
CA ALA A 416 21.99 -19.99 30.02
C ALA A 416 21.25 -18.80 30.65
N ARG A 417 22.04 -17.90 31.24
CA ARG A 417 21.56 -16.59 31.67
C ARG A 417 22.05 -15.54 30.69
N ARG A 418 21.12 -14.84 30.06
CA ARG A 418 21.39 -13.77 29.11
C ARG A 418 21.81 -12.50 29.84
N ASP A 419 22.79 -11.81 29.29
CA ASP A 419 23.09 -10.43 29.64
C ASP A 419 22.40 -9.52 28.62
N LEU A 420 21.24 -8.98 29.00
CA LEU A 420 20.40 -8.19 28.10
C LEU A 420 21.08 -6.91 27.62
N TRP A 421 21.92 -6.29 28.45
CA TRP A 421 22.62 -5.06 28.07
C TRP A 421 23.72 -5.36 27.05
N ALA A 422 24.57 -6.34 27.34
CA ALA A 422 25.63 -6.74 26.43
C ALA A 422 25.07 -7.29 25.11
N GLU A 423 23.95 -8.01 25.15
CA GLU A 423 23.25 -8.52 23.96
C GLU A 423 22.72 -7.37 23.09
N GLN A 424 22.19 -6.30 23.69
CA GLN A 424 21.73 -5.11 22.98
C GLN A 424 22.89 -4.33 22.35
N GLU A 425 24.00 -4.13 23.07
CA GLU A 425 25.19 -3.48 22.52
C GLU A 425 25.77 -4.28 21.34
N ALA A 426 25.92 -5.60 21.49
CA ALA A 426 26.42 -6.48 20.44
C ALA A 426 25.52 -6.49 19.20
N ALA A 427 24.20 -6.42 19.38
CA ALA A 427 23.25 -6.28 18.28
C ALA A 427 23.44 -4.96 17.52
N GLN A 428 23.66 -3.85 18.23
CA GLN A 428 23.92 -2.55 17.61
C GLN A 428 25.28 -2.50 16.90
N ASP A 429 26.30 -3.14 17.46
CA ASP A 429 27.61 -3.30 16.82
C ASP A 429 27.48 -4.10 15.51
N MET A 430 26.72 -5.20 15.52
CA MET A 430 26.44 -6.00 14.33
C MET A 430 25.72 -5.19 13.24
N LEU A 431 24.68 -4.41 13.60
CA LEU A 431 23.99 -3.56 12.62
C LEU A 431 24.91 -2.47 12.04
N ARG A 432 25.81 -1.90 12.86
CA ARG A 432 26.82 -0.94 12.39
C ARG A 432 27.84 -1.58 11.45
N GLU A 433 28.29 -2.80 11.72
CA GLU A 433 29.17 -3.57 10.82
C GLU A 433 28.51 -3.85 9.47
N LEU A 434 27.20 -4.16 9.48
CA LEU A 434 26.40 -4.42 8.28
C LEU A 434 25.99 -3.15 7.53
N GLU A 435 26.36 -1.97 8.05
CA GLU A 435 25.94 -0.66 7.55
C GLU A 435 24.40 -0.56 7.43
N LEU A 436 23.70 -1.06 8.45
CA LEU A 436 22.24 -1.02 8.55
C LEU A 436 21.80 -0.03 9.63
N THR A 437 20.89 0.85 9.26
CA THR A 437 20.29 1.81 10.18
C THR A 437 19.07 1.19 10.84
N PRO A 438 19.06 1.02 12.18
CA PRO A 438 17.89 0.52 12.88
C PRO A 438 16.72 1.51 12.84
N ASP A 439 15.52 0.98 13.05
CA ASP A 439 14.31 1.76 13.26
C ASP A 439 14.41 2.57 14.57
N ASP A 440 13.81 3.76 14.57
CA ASP A 440 13.85 4.66 15.73
C ASP A 440 13.14 4.07 16.95
N GLU A 441 12.12 3.23 16.74
CA GLU A 441 11.32 2.62 17.81
C GLU A 441 11.85 1.26 18.27
N ASP A 442 12.49 0.49 17.37
CA ASP A 442 13.05 -0.84 17.65
C ASP A 442 14.50 -0.95 17.16
N PRO A 443 15.49 -0.99 18.07
CA PRO A 443 16.91 -1.04 17.72
C PRO A 443 17.36 -2.38 17.12
N ALA A 444 16.51 -3.41 17.11
CA ALA A 444 16.76 -4.69 16.45
C ALA A 444 16.02 -4.83 15.11
N LEU A 445 15.20 -3.84 14.73
CA LEU A 445 14.47 -3.79 13.48
C LEU A 445 15.17 -2.86 12.49
N VAL A 446 15.23 -3.25 11.23
CA VAL A 446 15.69 -2.40 10.12
C VAL A 446 14.64 -2.46 9.01
N VAL A 447 14.26 -1.31 8.49
CA VAL A 447 13.28 -1.18 7.40
C VAL A 447 13.95 -0.48 6.22
N ILE A 448 13.98 -1.15 5.07
CA ILE A 448 14.54 -0.63 3.83
C ILE A 448 13.41 -0.57 2.81
N GLU A 449 12.89 0.63 2.56
CA GLU A 449 11.78 0.80 1.63
C GLU A 449 12.20 0.67 0.16
N PRO A 450 13.34 1.25 -0.31
CA PRO A 450 13.71 1.15 -1.71
C PRO A 450 14.13 -0.28 -2.08
N LEU A 451 13.44 -0.88 -3.05
CA LEU A 451 13.76 -2.22 -3.57
C LEU A 451 15.23 -2.40 -3.98
N PRO A 452 15.88 -1.45 -4.68
CA PRO A 452 17.29 -1.59 -5.06
C PRO A 452 18.22 -1.75 -3.86
N GLU A 453 18.03 -0.92 -2.84
CA GLU A 453 18.85 -0.94 -1.61
C GLU A 453 18.59 -2.23 -0.84
N ALA A 454 17.32 -2.64 -0.75
CA ALA A 454 16.93 -3.89 -0.12
C ALA A 454 17.59 -5.12 -0.77
N LEU A 455 17.67 -5.17 -2.11
CA LEU A 455 18.33 -6.26 -2.83
C LEU A 455 19.85 -6.28 -2.62
N GLU A 456 20.50 -5.11 -2.59
CA GLU A 456 21.92 -4.99 -2.27
C GLU A 456 22.21 -5.49 -0.85
N VAL A 457 21.35 -5.14 0.12
CA VAL A 457 21.46 -5.64 1.49
C VAL A 457 21.27 -7.15 1.55
N VAL A 458 20.28 -7.72 0.86
CA VAL A 458 20.10 -9.18 0.80
C VAL A 458 21.32 -9.89 0.21
N GLU A 459 21.96 -9.30 -0.79
CA GLU A 459 23.19 -9.85 -1.38
C GLU A 459 24.36 -9.80 -0.40
N ARG A 460 24.53 -8.70 0.34
CA ARG A 460 25.55 -8.59 1.40
C ARG A 460 25.32 -9.61 2.52
N LEU A 461 24.08 -9.69 3.03
CA LEU A 461 23.73 -10.59 4.14
C LEU A 461 23.94 -12.06 3.79
N ARG A 462 23.64 -12.48 2.55
CA ARG A 462 23.89 -13.86 2.10
C ARG A 462 25.36 -14.28 2.10
N HIS A 463 26.26 -13.32 1.90
CA HIS A 463 27.70 -13.57 1.88
C HIS A 463 28.36 -13.31 3.24
N HIS A 464 27.58 -12.95 4.26
CA HIS A 464 28.11 -12.72 5.60
C HIS A 464 28.58 -14.05 6.23
N PRO A 465 29.81 -14.11 6.79
CA PRO A 465 30.42 -15.38 7.20
C PRO A 465 29.77 -16.01 8.45
N THR A 466 29.16 -15.22 9.32
CA THR A 466 28.70 -15.66 10.65
C THR A 466 27.21 -15.44 10.91
N LEU A 467 26.53 -14.64 10.09
CA LEU A 467 25.14 -14.24 10.34
C LEU A 467 24.20 -15.19 9.61
N GLU A 468 23.41 -15.93 10.36
CA GLU A 468 22.38 -16.78 9.78
C GLU A 468 21.19 -15.93 9.32
N CYS A 469 20.76 -16.12 8.07
CA CYS A 469 19.58 -15.45 7.51
C CYS A 469 18.43 -16.45 7.36
N GLN A 470 17.26 -16.12 7.92
CA GLN A 470 16.04 -16.93 7.78
C GLN A 470 14.93 -16.13 7.11
N TRP A 471 14.11 -16.80 6.30
CA TRP A 471 12.95 -16.22 5.64
C TRP A 471 11.68 -16.85 6.19
N PRO A 472 10.86 -16.14 6.98
CA PRO A 472 9.63 -16.69 7.55
C PRO A 472 8.56 -17.05 6.50
N ARG A 473 8.65 -16.44 5.31
CA ARG A 473 7.73 -16.67 4.19
C ARG A 473 8.49 -17.13 2.95
N GLN A 474 8.69 -16.22 2.00
CA GLN A 474 9.29 -16.51 0.71
C GLN A 474 10.65 -15.82 0.62
N PRO A 475 11.73 -16.58 0.30
CA PRO A 475 13.04 -16.00 0.10
C PRO A 475 13.11 -15.19 -1.20
N TRP A 476 13.86 -14.09 -1.17
CA TRP A 476 14.29 -13.43 -2.40
C TRP A 476 15.48 -14.16 -3.01
N TYR A 477 15.73 -13.96 -4.30
CA TYR A 477 16.89 -14.48 -5.02
C TYR A 477 17.70 -13.33 -5.65
N PRO A 478 19.01 -13.53 -5.90
CA PRO A 478 19.81 -12.52 -6.60
C PRO A 478 19.15 -12.12 -7.92
N PRO A 479 19.17 -10.82 -8.27
CA PRO A 479 18.56 -10.37 -9.49
C PRO A 479 19.30 -10.92 -10.71
N ILE A 480 18.55 -11.25 -11.77
CA ILE A 480 19.10 -11.63 -13.06
C ILE A 480 19.42 -10.34 -13.82
N THR A 481 20.71 -10.11 -14.06
CA THR A 481 21.17 -8.94 -14.80
C THR A 481 20.95 -9.12 -16.30
N VAL A 482 20.42 -8.09 -16.95
CA VAL A 482 20.10 -8.09 -18.39
C VAL A 482 20.66 -6.85 -19.05
N GLY A 483 21.49 -7.04 -20.06
CA GLY A 483 22.02 -5.99 -20.91
C GLY A 483 21.27 -5.84 -22.24
N VAL A 484 21.76 -4.93 -23.07
CA VAL A 484 21.15 -4.59 -24.37
C VAL A 484 21.16 -5.77 -25.35
N GLU A 485 22.11 -6.67 -25.20
CA GLU A 485 22.31 -7.88 -26.00
C GLU A 485 21.22 -8.95 -25.83
N ARG A 486 20.30 -8.77 -24.88
CA ARG A 486 19.12 -9.63 -24.68
C ARG A 486 17.81 -8.94 -25.03
N LEU A 487 17.84 -7.63 -25.29
CA LEU A 487 16.65 -6.85 -25.63
C LEU A 487 16.19 -7.19 -27.05
N ARG A 488 14.90 -7.48 -27.21
CA ARG A 488 14.27 -7.63 -28.52
C ARG A 488 13.31 -6.47 -28.74
N LEU A 489 13.42 -5.81 -29.89
CA LEU A 489 12.57 -4.68 -30.26
C LEU A 489 11.93 -4.91 -31.62
N SER A 490 10.73 -4.34 -31.79
CA SER A 490 10.09 -4.22 -33.07
C SER A 490 9.33 -2.90 -33.21
N VAL A 491 9.41 -2.30 -34.39
CA VAL A 491 8.68 -1.08 -34.75
C VAL A 491 7.60 -1.43 -35.76
N ARG A 492 6.36 -1.09 -35.43
CA ARG A 492 5.18 -1.37 -36.28
C ARG A 492 4.30 -0.14 -36.41
N THR A 493 3.64 0.00 -37.55
CA THR A 493 2.71 1.10 -37.81
C THR A 493 1.32 0.69 -37.36
N LYS A 494 0.69 1.49 -36.51
CA LYS A 494 -0.69 1.25 -36.08
C LYS A 494 -1.52 2.49 -36.36
N ARG A 495 -2.35 2.42 -37.40
CA ARG A 495 -3.08 3.59 -37.94
C ARG A 495 -2.08 4.69 -38.31
N ASP A 496 -2.07 5.79 -37.56
CA ASP A 496 -1.33 7.02 -37.89
C ASP A 496 -0.09 7.24 -37.01
N TYR A 497 0.39 6.21 -36.31
CA TYR A 497 1.58 6.31 -35.47
C TYR A 497 2.48 5.07 -35.51
N LEU A 498 3.73 5.27 -35.12
CA LEU A 498 4.72 4.19 -34.94
C LEU A 498 4.70 3.72 -33.49
N GLY A 499 4.47 2.43 -33.30
CA GLY A 499 4.58 1.75 -32.02
C GLY A 499 5.90 1.00 -31.90
N LEU A 500 6.53 1.13 -30.75
CA LEU A 500 7.66 0.33 -30.29
C LEU A 500 7.14 -0.77 -29.37
N TYR A 501 7.51 -1.99 -29.69
CA TYR A 501 7.14 -3.21 -28.98
C TYR A 501 8.39 -4.02 -28.70
N GLY A 502 8.38 -4.85 -27.66
CA GLY A 502 9.54 -5.65 -27.36
C GLY A 502 9.63 -6.03 -25.90
N GLY A 503 10.80 -6.44 -25.49
CA GLY A 503 11.07 -6.86 -24.13
C GLY A 503 12.24 -7.81 -24.05
N VAL A 504 12.37 -8.42 -22.89
CA VAL A 504 13.40 -9.41 -22.58
C VAL A 504 12.73 -10.70 -22.13
N GLU A 505 13.39 -11.82 -22.38
CA GLU A 505 12.93 -13.14 -21.96
C GLU A 505 13.95 -13.71 -20.97
N VAL A 506 13.49 -14.01 -19.76
CA VAL A 506 14.32 -14.45 -18.64
C VAL A 506 13.62 -15.62 -17.97
N GLU A 507 14.31 -16.76 -17.86
CA GLU A 507 13.76 -18.00 -17.23
C GLU A 507 12.38 -18.41 -17.78
N GLY A 508 12.16 -18.25 -19.09
CA GLY A 508 10.90 -18.55 -19.76
C GLY A 508 9.76 -17.54 -19.50
N LYS A 509 10.03 -16.46 -18.75
CA LYS A 509 9.10 -15.35 -18.53
C LYS A 509 9.47 -14.18 -19.43
N ARG A 510 8.45 -13.56 -20.03
CA ARG A 510 8.61 -12.40 -20.88
C ARG A 510 8.31 -11.13 -20.09
N VAL A 511 9.27 -10.21 -20.04
CA VAL A 511 9.09 -8.87 -19.46
C VAL A 511 8.95 -7.87 -20.59
N GLU A 512 7.78 -7.24 -20.69
CA GLU A 512 7.47 -6.28 -21.76
C GLU A 512 8.29 -4.99 -21.64
N LEU A 513 8.61 -4.39 -22.79
CA LEU A 513 9.39 -3.15 -22.89
C LEU A 513 8.81 -2.01 -22.05
N ALA A 514 7.47 -1.89 -21.97
CA ALA A 514 6.82 -0.86 -21.17
C ALA A 514 7.19 -0.96 -19.68
N VAL A 515 7.33 -2.19 -19.15
CA VAL A 515 7.76 -2.43 -17.78
C VAL A 515 9.23 -2.06 -17.61
N LEU A 516 10.08 -2.42 -18.58
CA LEU A 516 11.51 -2.09 -18.53
C LEU A 516 11.78 -0.58 -18.59
N VAL A 517 11.05 0.14 -19.44
CA VAL A 517 11.14 1.60 -19.55
C VAL A 517 10.68 2.28 -18.26
N GLU A 518 9.61 1.78 -17.65
CA GLU A 518 9.13 2.32 -16.37
C GLU A 518 10.12 2.06 -15.22
N ALA A 519 10.68 0.84 -15.16
CA ALA A 519 11.70 0.47 -14.19
C ALA A 519 12.99 1.29 -14.36
N ALA A 520 13.40 1.57 -15.60
CA ALA A 520 14.54 2.46 -15.88
C ALA A 520 14.29 3.90 -15.42
N ARG A 521 13.02 4.35 -15.37
CA ARG A 521 12.65 5.70 -14.94
C ARG A 521 12.54 5.85 -13.42
N ARG A 522 11.97 4.86 -12.73
CA ARG A 522 11.61 4.97 -11.30
C ARG A 522 12.45 4.09 -10.38
N ASP A 523 12.66 2.84 -10.76
CA ASP A 523 13.13 1.78 -9.85
C ASP A 523 14.61 1.43 -10.05
N ARG A 524 15.41 2.39 -10.54
CA ARG A 524 16.84 2.21 -10.89
C ARG A 524 17.11 0.96 -11.76
N GLY A 525 16.13 0.56 -12.57
CA GLY A 525 16.23 -0.58 -13.47
C GLY A 525 15.93 -1.94 -12.86
N TYR A 526 15.24 -2.02 -11.72
CA TYR A 526 14.79 -3.29 -11.14
C TYR A 526 13.34 -3.61 -11.50
N VAL A 527 13.06 -4.88 -11.80
CA VAL A 527 11.71 -5.40 -12.06
C VAL A 527 11.47 -6.64 -11.21
N ALA A 528 10.40 -6.64 -10.43
CA ALA A 528 9.97 -7.84 -9.69
C ALA A 528 9.39 -8.88 -10.65
N LEU A 529 9.83 -10.13 -10.50
CA LEU A 529 9.28 -11.30 -11.17
C LEU A 529 8.53 -12.14 -10.12
N ASP A 530 7.83 -13.19 -10.55
CA ASP A 530 7.21 -14.09 -9.57
C ASP A 530 8.26 -14.88 -8.79
N ASP A 531 7.82 -15.47 -7.68
CA ASP A 531 8.59 -16.37 -6.84
C ASP A 531 9.78 -15.74 -6.09
N GLY A 532 9.78 -14.41 -5.91
CA GLY A 532 10.87 -13.69 -5.23
C GLY A 532 12.11 -13.50 -6.10
N GLN A 533 11.99 -13.69 -7.42
CA GLN A 533 13.03 -13.34 -8.38
C GLN A 533 12.92 -11.89 -8.83
N PHE A 534 14.05 -11.32 -9.24
CA PHE A 534 14.13 -9.95 -9.72
C PHE A 534 14.95 -9.90 -11.00
N LEU A 535 14.66 -8.93 -11.85
CA LEU A 535 15.46 -8.58 -13.01
C LEU A 535 16.13 -7.25 -12.73
N LYS A 536 17.42 -7.13 -13.04
CA LYS A 536 18.19 -5.88 -12.98
C LYS A 536 18.65 -5.51 -14.38
N LEU A 537 18.38 -4.28 -14.80
CA LEU A 537 18.92 -3.73 -16.02
C LEU A 537 20.37 -3.31 -15.81
N GLU A 538 21.25 -3.65 -16.73
CA GLU A 538 22.59 -3.08 -16.76
C GLU A 538 22.53 -1.56 -16.89
N ALA A 539 23.50 -0.85 -16.29
CA ALA A 539 23.52 0.60 -16.25
C ALA A 539 23.44 1.24 -17.66
N ALA A 540 24.10 0.63 -18.65
CA ALA A 540 24.04 1.09 -20.04
C ALA A 540 22.62 0.98 -20.61
N LEU A 541 21.98 -0.17 -20.45
CA LEU A 541 20.60 -0.39 -20.93
C LEU A 541 19.60 0.49 -20.18
N ALA A 542 19.71 0.58 -18.85
CA ALA A 542 18.85 1.44 -18.03
C ALA A 542 18.97 2.92 -18.46
N GLY A 543 20.19 3.41 -18.71
CA GLY A 543 20.43 4.76 -19.22
C GLY A 543 19.75 5.01 -20.56
N ARG A 544 19.92 4.10 -21.53
CA ARG A 544 19.27 4.19 -22.86
C ARG A 544 17.74 4.22 -22.75
N LEU A 545 17.16 3.33 -21.95
CA LEU A 545 15.70 3.26 -21.78
C LEU A 545 15.14 4.47 -21.04
N SER A 546 15.88 5.01 -20.06
CA SER A 546 15.49 6.21 -19.33
C SER A 546 15.51 7.46 -20.21
N GLU A 547 16.54 7.62 -21.05
CA GLU A 547 16.61 8.68 -22.08
C GLU A 547 15.43 8.57 -23.06
N LEU A 548 15.15 7.35 -23.52
CA LEU A 548 14.08 7.10 -24.48
C LEU A 548 12.68 7.31 -23.87
N ALA A 549 12.51 7.12 -22.56
CA ALA A 549 11.23 7.22 -21.86
C ALA A 549 10.52 8.56 -22.08
N ALA A 550 11.26 9.67 -22.21
CA ALA A 550 10.70 11.00 -22.46
C ALA A 550 9.99 11.13 -23.83
N TYR A 551 10.30 10.24 -24.76
CA TYR A 551 9.78 10.24 -26.13
C TYR A 551 8.80 9.11 -26.41
N LEU A 552 8.47 8.31 -25.39
CA LEU A 552 7.58 7.17 -25.48
C LEU A 552 6.28 7.43 -24.72
N GLU A 553 5.15 7.30 -25.41
CA GLU A 553 3.82 7.40 -24.81
C GLU A 553 3.19 6.00 -24.65
N PRO A 554 2.79 5.58 -23.44
CA PRO A 554 2.06 4.33 -23.24
C PRO A 554 0.76 4.31 -24.05
N ARG A 555 0.53 3.24 -24.83
CA ARG A 555 -0.71 2.97 -25.56
C ARG A 555 -1.11 1.51 -25.38
N GLN A 556 -2.36 1.18 -25.71
CA GLN A 556 -2.82 -0.21 -25.62
C GLN A 556 -1.95 -1.16 -26.46
N GLY A 557 -1.19 -1.99 -25.76
CA GLY A 557 -0.34 -3.04 -26.32
C GLY A 557 1.09 -2.64 -26.69
N GLY A 558 1.53 -1.38 -26.49
CA GLY A 558 2.91 -0.95 -26.83
C GLY A 558 3.18 0.53 -26.53
N LEU A 559 4.34 1.03 -26.96
CA LEU A 559 4.77 2.41 -26.69
C LEU A 559 4.75 3.22 -27.99
N ARG A 560 4.00 4.32 -28.06
CA ARG A 560 4.03 5.21 -29.23
C ARG A 560 5.32 6.01 -29.22
N ILE A 561 6.01 6.04 -30.35
CA ILE A 561 7.26 6.80 -30.55
C ILE A 561 6.89 8.22 -31.00
N SER A 562 7.33 9.23 -30.25
CA SER A 562 7.32 10.62 -30.70
C SER A 562 8.33 10.80 -31.85
N PRO A 563 8.09 11.66 -32.86
CA PRO A 563 9.06 11.90 -33.92
C PRO A 563 10.47 12.25 -33.42
N ALA A 564 10.56 13.04 -32.34
CA ALA A 564 11.84 13.39 -31.72
C ALA A 564 12.62 12.19 -31.13
N GLY A 565 11.93 11.08 -30.82
CA GLY A 565 12.53 9.84 -30.32
C GLY A 565 13.05 8.91 -31.42
N ILE A 566 12.75 9.16 -32.71
CA ILE A 566 13.17 8.30 -33.82
C ILE A 566 14.71 8.09 -33.85
N PRO A 567 15.56 9.12 -33.72
CA PRO A 567 17.01 8.92 -33.73
C PRO A 567 17.50 8.06 -32.56
N LEU A 568 16.88 8.16 -31.39
CA LEU A 568 17.22 7.36 -30.21
C LEU A 568 16.82 5.90 -30.40
N VAL A 569 15.63 5.64 -30.96
CA VAL A 569 15.19 4.27 -31.30
C VAL A 569 16.08 3.66 -32.38
N ARG A 570 16.52 4.44 -33.39
CA ARG A 570 17.49 3.99 -34.40
C ARG A 570 18.79 3.54 -33.74
N GLY A 571 19.39 4.41 -32.92
CA GLY A 571 20.65 4.10 -32.24
C GLY A 571 20.55 2.87 -31.33
N LEU A 572 19.47 2.76 -30.56
CA LEU A 572 19.23 1.57 -29.73
C LEU A 572 19.04 0.31 -30.59
N GLY A 573 18.32 0.43 -31.72
CA GLY A 573 18.07 -0.67 -32.66
C GLY A 573 19.35 -1.31 -33.24
N ASP A 574 20.44 -0.56 -33.32
CA ASP A 574 21.75 -1.04 -33.78
C ASP A 574 22.49 -1.88 -32.71
N GLU A 575 22.10 -1.75 -31.44
CA GLU A 575 22.75 -2.40 -30.28
C GLU A 575 22.00 -3.64 -29.76
N VAL A 576 20.69 -3.74 -30.03
CA VAL A 576 19.83 -4.80 -29.47
C VAL A 576 20.07 -6.18 -30.09
N TYR A 577 19.68 -7.23 -29.38
CA TYR A 577 19.72 -8.62 -29.86
C TYR A 577 19.01 -8.82 -31.21
N ARG A 578 17.82 -8.22 -31.34
CA ARG A 578 16.99 -8.31 -32.53
C ARG A 578 16.12 -7.07 -32.65
N PHE A 579 16.23 -6.41 -33.80
CA PHE A 579 15.42 -5.27 -34.18
C PHE A 579 14.64 -5.58 -35.46
N GLU A 580 13.31 -5.59 -35.38
CA GLU A 580 12.44 -5.79 -36.53
C GLU A 580 11.67 -4.51 -36.84
N ALA A 581 11.63 -4.08 -38.09
CA ALA A 581 10.90 -2.89 -38.47
C ALA A 581 10.12 -3.07 -39.76
N GLU A 582 8.93 -2.47 -39.81
CA GLU A 582 8.13 -2.40 -41.04
C GLU A 582 8.70 -1.37 -42.03
N GLN A 583 8.31 -1.48 -43.31
CA GLN A 583 8.78 -0.59 -44.38
C GLN A 583 8.60 0.90 -44.05
N ALA A 584 7.50 1.27 -43.39
CA ALA A 584 7.22 2.65 -42.99
C ALA A 584 8.31 3.27 -42.08
N TRP A 585 8.98 2.45 -41.26
CA TRP A 585 10.13 2.88 -40.46
C TRP A 585 11.33 3.20 -41.35
N THR A 586 11.64 2.34 -42.31
CA THR A 586 12.73 2.54 -43.27
C THR A 586 12.49 3.79 -44.13
N ASP A 587 11.26 3.98 -44.62
CA ASP A 587 10.88 5.15 -45.41
C ASP A 587 10.98 6.46 -44.59
N LEU A 588 10.68 6.39 -43.29
CA LEU A 588 10.85 7.51 -42.37
C LEU A 588 12.32 7.85 -42.13
N LEU A 589 13.19 6.85 -41.93
CA LEU A 589 14.63 7.07 -41.78
C LEU A 589 15.23 7.67 -43.04
N ALA A 590 14.85 7.18 -44.22
CA ALA A 590 15.29 7.75 -45.50
C ALA A 590 14.86 9.21 -45.66
N ARG A 591 13.63 9.56 -45.28
CA ARG A 591 13.14 10.96 -45.27
C ARG A 591 13.91 11.83 -44.28
N MET A 592 14.23 11.31 -43.09
CA MET A 592 15.01 12.02 -42.08
C MET A 592 16.44 12.31 -42.58
N ASP A 593 17.11 11.30 -43.14
CA ASP A 593 18.48 11.42 -43.66
C ASP A 593 18.52 12.38 -44.86
N ALA A 594 17.52 12.33 -45.75
CA ALA A 594 17.39 13.28 -46.85
C ALA A 594 17.12 14.71 -46.35
N ALA A 595 16.26 14.87 -45.34
CA ALA A 595 15.95 16.17 -44.76
C ALA A 595 17.17 16.80 -44.06
N ALA A 596 18.05 16.00 -43.44
CA ALA A 596 19.27 16.51 -42.81
C ALA A 596 20.23 17.16 -43.83
N GLN A 597 20.23 16.68 -45.08
CA GLN A 597 21.05 17.19 -46.18
C GLN A 597 20.38 18.32 -46.99
N LEU A 598 19.13 18.66 -46.68
CA LEU A 598 18.40 19.71 -47.39
C LEU A 598 19.05 21.07 -47.10
N ASP A 599 19.39 21.82 -48.14
CA ASP A 599 19.82 23.23 -48.04
C ASP A 599 18.81 24.11 -48.80
N PRO A 600 17.71 24.50 -48.15
CA PRO A 600 16.65 25.25 -48.79
C PRO A 600 17.08 26.70 -48.95
N GLU A 601 16.89 27.21 -50.16
CA GLU A 601 17.10 28.62 -50.46
C GLU A 601 15.88 29.44 -50.00
N VAL A 602 16.14 30.65 -49.51
CA VAL A 602 15.07 31.58 -49.14
C VAL A 602 14.34 31.97 -50.42
N PRO A 603 13.00 31.86 -50.50
CA PRO A 603 12.28 32.16 -51.73
C PRO A 603 12.54 33.57 -52.25
N GLU A 604 12.87 33.70 -53.53
CA GLU A 604 13.10 35.00 -54.18
C GLU A 604 11.86 35.92 -54.15
N THR A 605 10.67 35.33 -54.01
CA THR A 605 9.40 36.06 -53.91
C THR A 605 9.17 36.69 -52.53
N LEU A 606 9.99 36.38 -51.52
CA LEU A 606 9.98 37.07 -50.22
C LEU A 606 10.46 38.52 -50.38
N GLN A 607 9.59 39.47 -50.07
CA GLN A 607 9.87 40.91 -50.17
C GLN A 607 10.62 41.43 -48.93
N GLY A 608 11.89 41.06 -48.79
CA GLY A 608 12.80 41.54 -47.75
C GLY A 608 13.90 40.52 -47.40
N ASP A 609 14.97 40.97 -46.76
CA ASP A 609 16.11 40.11 -46.43
C ASP A 609 15.97 39.49 -45.02
N LEU A 610 16.20 38.18 -44.92
CA LEU A 610 16.38 37.52 -43.64
C LEU A 610 17.77 37.81 -43.07
N ARG A 611 17.83 38.11 -41.78
CA ARG A 611 19.09 38.17 -41.04
C ARG A 611 19.75 36.78 -40.99
N PRO A 612 21.07 36.66 -40.78
CA PRO A 612 21.75 35.36 -40.76
C PRO A 612 21.09 34.31 -39.84
N TYR A 613 20.76 34.67 -38.60
CA TYR A 613 20.08 33.77 -37.66
C TYR A 613 18.65 33.40 -38.10
N GLN A 614 17.94 34.29 -38.81
CA GLN A 614 16.61 34.03 -39.34
C GLN A 614 16.65 33.07 -40.53
N ARG A 615 17.70 33.17 -41.35
CA ARG A 615 17.98 32.20 -42.42
C ARG A 615 18.30 30.83 -41.83
N GLU A 616 19.11 30.77 -40.79
CA GLU A 616 19.36 29.51 -40.06
C GLU A 616 18.07 28.90 -39.49
N GLY A 617 17.20 29.72 -38.90
CA GLY A 617 15.87 29.29 -38.43
C GLY A 617 14.97 28.78 -39.55
N PHE A 618 14.93 29.45 -40.70
CA PHE A 618 14.21 28.99 -41.90
C PHE A 618 14.73 27.64 -42.42
N VAL A 619 16.06 27.49 -42.54
CA VAL A 619 16.69 26.24 -42.96
C VAL A 619 16.36 25.11 -41.98
N TRP A 620 16.50 25.35 -40.69
CA TRP A 620 16.18 24.39 -39.64
C TRP A 620 14.72 23.94 -39.68
N MET A 621 13.77 24.88 -39.76
CA MET A 621 12.33 24.56 -39.88
C MET A 621 12.02 23.78 -41.15
N SER A 622 12.64 24.12 -42.27
CA SER A 622 12.48 23.43 -43.55
C SER A 622 12.92 21.97 -43.47
N ARG A 623 14.08 21.70 -42.84
CA ARG A 623 14.56 20.33 -42.60
C ARG A 623 13.57 19.54 -41.73
N LEU A 624 13.12 20.11 -40.62
CA LEU A 624 12.16 19.45 -39.73
C LEU A 624 10.80 19.19 -40.41
N ALA A 625 10.35 20.10 -41.27
CA ALA A 625 9.13 19.95 -42.04
C ALA A 625 9.26 18.87 -43.14
N ALA A 626 10.43 18.75 -43.79
CA ALA A 626 10.72 17.70 -44.77
C ALA A 626 10.82 16.31 -44.11
N TRP A 627 11.39 16.24 -42.90
CA TRP A 627 11.40 15.04 -42.08
C TRP A 627 9.99 14.65 -41.61
N GLY A 628 9.14 15.63 -41.28
CA GLY A 628 7.78 15.41 -40.77
C GLY A 628 7.68 15.39 -39.24
N ALA A 629 8.71 15.87 -38.53
CA ALA A 629 8.70 15.98 -37.07
C ALA A 629 7.95 17.22 -36.55
N GLY A 630 7.72 18.22 -37.42
CA GLY A 630 7.26 19.54 -36.99
C GLY A 630 8.38 20.33 -36.31
N ALA A 631 8.13 21.61 -36.02
CA ALA A 631 9.13 22.50 -35.43
C ALA A 631 8.48 23.44 -34.40
N VAL A 632 9.22 23.73 -33.33
CA VAL A 632 8.87 24.76 -32.34
C VAL A 632 9.93 25.86 -32.40
N LEU A 633 9.64 26.92 -33.16
CA LEU A 633 10.53 28.08 -33.24
C LEU A 633 10.30 29.00 -32.04
N ALA A 634 11.11 28.83 -31.00
CA ALA A 634 10.99 29.54 -29.72
C ALA A 634 12.06 30.64 -29.52
N ASP A 635 12.46 31.34 -30.59
CA ASP A 635 13.36 32.49 -30.51
C ASP A 635 12.84 33.58 -29.56
N ASP A 636 13.73 34.42 -29.02
CA ASP A 636 13.36 35.55 -28.17
C ASP A 636 12.35 36.50 -28.85
N MET A 637 11.59 37.22 -28.02
CA MET A 637 10.63 38.20 -28.47
C MET A 637 11.32 39.32 -29.26
N GLY A 638 10.76 39.69 -30.42
CA GLY A 638 11.31 40.76 -31.27
C GLY A 638 12.34 40.30 -32.32
N LEU A 639 12.79 39.03 -32.31
CA LEU A 639 13.72 38.49 -33.32
C LEU A 639 13.09 38.18 -34.68
N GLY A 640 11.83 38.55 -34.91
CA GLY A 640 11.18 38.42 -36.21
C GLY A 640 10.83 36.98 -36.61
N LYS A 641 10.25 36.19 -35.70
CA LYS A 641 9.72 34.85 -36.01
C LYS A 641 8.67 34.86 -37.13
N THR A 642 7.86 35.93 -37.23
CA THR A 642 6.82 36.07 -38.26
C THR A 642 7.41 36.07 -39.67
N VAL A 643 8.52 36.78 -39.92
CA VAL A 643 9.12 36.80 -41.27
C VAL A 643 9.75 35.46 -41.63
N GLN A 644 10.31 34.73 -40.66
CA GLN A 644 10.79 33.35 -40.86
C GLN A 644 9.63 32.40 -41.22
N ALA A 645 8.50 32.53 -40.52
CA ALA A 645 7.29 31.75 -40.82
C ALA A 645 6.70 32.10 -42.18
N ILE A 646 6.68 33.38 -42.57
CA ILE A 646 6.24 33.79 -43.92
C ILE A 646 7.15 33.18 -44.99
N ALA A 647 8.47 33.20 -44.81
CA ALA A 647 9.40 32.53 -45.74
C ALA A 647 9.09 31.03 -45.88
N MET A 648 8.76 30.35 -44.77
CA MET A 648 8.29 28.96 -44.79
C MET A 648 6.97 28.77 -45.56
N LEU A 649 6.01 29.69 -45.40
CA LEU A 649 4.73 29.64 -46.11
C LEU A 649 4.93 29.79 -47.62
N ILE A 650 5.77 30.73 -48.05
CA ILE A 650 6.09 30.93 -49.47
C ILE A 650 6.76 29.68 -50.04
N ALA A 651 7.78 29.14 -49.36
CA ALA A 651 8.53 27.96 -49.80
C ALA A 651 7.63 26.71 -49.96
N ARG A 652 6.46 26.69 -49.32
CA ARG A 652 5.52 25.56 -49.31
C ARG A 652 4.21 25.87 -50.01
N ALA A 653 4.09 27.01 -50.69
CA ALA A 653 2.84 27.45 -51.31
C ALA A 653 2.25 26.43 -52.30
N GLU A 654 3.11 25.72 -53.04
CA GLU A 654 2.69 24.71 -54.02
C GLU A 654 2.12 23.42 -53.38
N LEU A 655 2.32 23.21 -52.07
CA LEU A 655 1.84 22.02 -51.36
C LEU A 655 0.34 22.11 -51.00
N GLY A 656 -0.29 23.26 -51.24
CA GLY A 656 -1.73 23.48 -51.03
C GLY A 656 -2.06 24.53 -49.96
N PRO A 657 -3.32 24.58 -49.51
CA PRO A 657 -3.78 25.58 -48.54
C PRO A 657 -3.01 25.53 -47.22
N GLN A 658 -2.73 26.72 -46.66
CA GLN A 658 -1.97 26.87 -45.43
C GLN A 658 -2.78 27.64 -44.39
N LEU A 659 -2.64 27.28 -43.12
CA LEU A 659 -3.38 27.89 -42.01
C LEU A 659 -2.41 28.48 -41.01
N VAL A 660 -2.59 29.77 -40.70
CA VAL A 660 -1.93 30.44 -39.57
C VAL A 660 -2.97 30.63 -38.48
N VAL A 661 -2.66 30.14 -37.28
CA VAL A 661 -3.47 30.36 -36.08
C VAL A 661 -2.71 31.30 -35.15
N ALA A 662 -3.33 32.40 -34.75
CA ALA A 662 -2.73 33.39 -33.88
C ALA A 662 -3.81 34.07 -33.00
N PRO A 663 -3.45 34.66 -31.85
CA PRO A 663 -4.38 35.46 -31.06
C PRO A 663 -5.03 36.57 -31.88
N THR A 664 -6.28 36.89 -31.59
CA THR A 664 -7.06 37.91 -32.34
C THR A 664 -6.34 39.25 -32.42
N SER A 665 -5.65 39.65 -31.35
CA SER A 665 -4.89 40.91 -31.26
C SER A 665 -3.76 41.05 -32.28
N VAL A 666 -3.21 39.94 -32.79
CA VAL A 666 -2.09 39.94 -33.75
C VAL A 666 -2.52 39.51 -35.16
N GLY A 667 -3.80 39.19 -35.38
CA GLY A 667 -4.31 38.82 -36.71
C GLY A 667 -4.12 39.92 -37.75
N PHE A 668 -4.42 41.17 -37.39
CA PHE A 668 -4.16 42.33 -38.25
C PHE A 668 -2.66 42.53 -38.53
N ASN A 669 -1.80 42.20 -37.56
CA ASN A 669 -0.36 42.28 -37.77
C ASN A 669 0.10 41.22 -38.79
N TRP A 670 -0.37 39.97 -38.67
CA TRP A 670 -0.09 38.93 -39.66
C TRP A 670 -0.55 39.31 -41.07
N ALA A 671 -1.76 39.86 -41.23
CA ALA A 671 -2.25 40.32 -42.52
C ALA A 671 -1.37 41.43 -43.13
N ARG A 672 -0.93 42.39 -42.30
CA ARG A 672 -0.03 43.46 -42.73
C ARG A 672 1.36 42.93 -43.10
N GLU A 673 1.92 42.03 -42.31
CA GLU A 673 3.24 41.44 -42.58
C GLU A 673 3.20 40.53 -43.82
N LEU A 674 2.11 39.78 -44.05
CA LEU A 674 1.90 39.04 -45.30
C LEU A 674 1.81 39.99 -46.50
N ALA A 675 1.00 41.05 -46.42
CA ALA A 675 0.91 42.04 -47.50
C ALA A 675 2.24 42.75 -47.77
N ARG A 676 3.12 42.85 -46.77
CA ARG A 676 4.45 43.45 -46.89
C ARG A 676 5.49 42.49 -47.46
N PHE A 677 5.60 41.29 -46.90
CA PHE A 677 6.68 40.34 -47.18
C PHE A 677 6.30 39.28 -48.21
N ALA A 678 5.01 39.02 -48.44
CA ALA A 678 4.49 38.00 -49.36
C ALA A 678 3.19 38.46 -50.04
N PRO A 679 3.21 39.52 -50.87
CA PRO A 679 2.00 40.07 -51.50
C PRO A 679 1.44 39.22 -52.66
N GLY A 680 2.20 38.24 -53.15
CA GLY A 680 1.92 37.46 -54.36
C GLY A 680 1.32 36.09 -54.12
#